data_AF-A0AAU9LKZ0-F1
#
_entry.id   AF-A0AAU9LKZ0-F1
#
_cell.length_a   1.000
_cell.length_b   1.000
_cell.length_c   1.000
_cell.angle_alpha   90.00
_cell.angle_beta   90.00
_cell.angle_gamma   90.00
#
_symmetry.space_group_name_H-M   'P 1'
#
loop_
_entity.id
_entity.type
_entity.pdbx_description
1 polymer ?
#
loop_
_entity_poly.entity_id
_entity_poly.type
_entity_poly.pdbx_seq_one_letter_code
_entity_poly.pdbx_strand_id
1 'polypeptide(L)'
;MALLKQLEHLKISFDVIKLATNNFGPENFIGVGGFGKVYKAEITSTDGLTKTVAIKRLDRRHGQGEHEFLMEIMMLSRYRHKNLVSLLGFCDEGEEKILVYEYEFNGSLEKYLSSTTLTWAQRLKICIGAARGLEYLHNPLGTQQRILHRDVKSANVLLDQFWEAKIADFGLSKMGPANQEYTFLVSNAVGTFGYCDPLYAETNILTKESDVYSFGAVLFEVLCGRLCIGRPDDKHRLLTKLAQQSYEQGTLEDIIFNGLREQMEPNSLKTFSSIAYRCLKREREERPTMAQVLEELELALEYQESFQSGKPMEYEEIIEMADREQSLVYTNKRELKLLLSSGVRVDWGRRWFSLSKNEHNCEMISASEFSFQDPGTVEWIPYSTSRFSEVAKIEGTHNLQIEYKFKDAYESSFSHFADWTDNGWMMIELCQFVSYRKVAKLELLLEGIPSYNIMLLEGIQFLPVEMQAVEEEPVVVVADNSNTNWEQKLPTDYQYIIKSAKDRVPYNITNKEIYMLLSNGILINRGQMLFSLDKDGIKCCMASARAVLEECDEESRRFSQLACLRWISLHESRFEKVAECELGRVLRINCHINFHMVSLNTPYATYLVYKLPDVSQGTLECPVDVRDINRDSPNFSEVGVIYLTSPTIPFIMLTDGDQDSNQRQNKNPLYRPKIDSLPRLRKDGWMEVEISQFKADTPTSLNLAFEFTFNEREQLTGLIIQGFEIRPK
;
A
#
# COMPACT_ATOMS: atom_id res chain seq x y z
N MET A 1 32.02 -0.79 55.97
CA MET A 1 33.45 -1.16 56.11
C MET A 1 33.79 -2.56 55.59
N ALA A 2 33.08 -3.64 55.95
CA ALA A 2 33.42 -5.01 55.46
C ALA A 2 33.25 -5.19 53.93
N LEU A 3 32.22 -4.58 53.33
CA LEU A 3 31.96 -4.65 51.87
C LEU A 3 33.07 -3.99 51.04
N LEU A 4 33.50 -2.78 51.41
CA LEU A 4 34.56 -2.04 50.69
C LEU A 4 35.93 -2.74 50.78
N LYS A 5 36.17 -3.54 51.83
CA LYS A 5 37.36 -4.40 51.92
C LYS A 5 37.33 -5.56 50.92
N GLN A 6 36.16 -6.08 50.58
CA GLN A 6 36.03 -7.15 49.58
C GLN A 6 36.18 -6.61 48.14
N LEU A 7 35.93 -5.31 47.94
CA LEU A 7 36.00 -4.62 46.66
C LEU A 7 37.29 -3.79 46.50
N GLU A 8 38.32 -4.10 47.27
CA GLU A 8 39.57 -3.34 47.29
C GLU A 8 40.28 -3.35 45.91
N HIS A 9 40.08 -4.42 45.14
CA HIS A 9 40.54 -4.56 43.76
C HIS A 9 39.89 -3.58 42.76
N LEU A 10 38.78 -2.93 43.13
CA LEU A 10 38.11 -1.89 42.33
C LEU A 10 38.48 -0.47 42.76
N LYS A 11 39.32 -0.30 43.80
CA LYS A 11 39.75 1.03 44.24
C LYS A 11 40.72 1.66 43.26
N ILE A 12 40.47 2.91 42.92
CA ILE A 12 41.34 3.75 42.10
C ILE A 12 41.75 4.96 42.94
N SER A 13 43.05 5.27 42.95
CA SER A 13 43.56 6.38 43.75
C SER A 13 43.08 7.72 43.20
N PHE A 14 42.89 8.69 44.11
CA PHE A 14 42.44 10.02 43.74
C PHE A 14 43.43 10.70 42.79
N ASP A 15 44.73 10.51 43.00
CA ASP A 15 45.77 11.09 42.14
C ASP A 15 45.69 10.60 40.70
N VAL A 16 45.37 9.32 40.47
CA VAL A 16 45.17 8.77 39.11
C VAL A 16 43.95 9.42 38.44
N ILE A 17 42.83 9.53 39.16
CA ILE A 17 41.61 10.17 38.64
C ILE A 17 41.84 11.65 38.35
N LYS A 18 42.53 12.35 39.26
CA LYS A 18 42.85 13.76 39.14
C LYS A 18 43.77 14.01 37.94
N LEU A 19 44.76 13.15 37.72
CA LEU A 19 45.62 13.24 36.54
C LEU A 19 44.82 12.98 35.24
N ALA A 20 44.04 11.89 35.20
CA ALA A 20 43.26 11.49 34.03
C ALA A 20 42.22 12.54 33.60
N THR A 21 41.66 13.29 34.54
CA THR A 21 40.67 14.35 34.30
C THR A 21 41.30 15.74 34.12
N ASN A 22 42.62 15.85 34.07
CA ASN A 22 43.34 17.13 34.10
C ASN A 22 42.84 18.05 35.23
N ASN A 23 42.84 17.52 36.45
CA ASN A 23 42.32 18.16 37.65
C ASN A 23 40.84 18.59 37.54
N PHE A 24 40.00 17.73 36.97
CA PHE A 24 38.58 18.00 36.71
C PHE A 24 38.38 19.27 35.85
N GLY A 25 39.23 19.43 34.83
CA GLY A 25 39.20 20.55 33.91
C GLY A 25 37.87 20.67 33.14
N PRO A 26 37.47 21.89 32.73
CA PRO A 26 36.21 22.12 32.01
C PRO A 26 36.12 21.38 30.67
N GLU A 27 37.25 21.07 30.03
CA GLU A 27 37.33 20.32 28.77
C GLU A 27 36.90 18.85 28.92
N ASN A 28 37.01 18.31 30.14
CA ASN A 28 36.62 16.94 30.46
C ASN A 28 35.21 16.87 31.05
N PHE A 29 34.56 18.01 31.34
CA PHE A 29 33.23 18.03 31.91
C PHE A 29 32.18 17.61 30.87
N ILE A 30 31.34 16.63 31.20
CA ILE A 30 30.28 16.14 30.30
C ILE A 30 28.86 16.43 30.80
N GLY A 31 28.68 16.71 32.10
CA GLY A 31 27.36 17.07 32.63
C GLY A 31 27.27 17.04 34.15
N VAL A 32 26.10 17.43 34.65
CA VAL A 32 25.71 17.31 36.06
C VAL A 32 24.68 16.20 36.17
N GLY A 33 24.99 15.16 36.94
CA GLY A 33 24.02 14.13 37.34
C GLY A 33 23.31 14.53 38.64
N GLY A 34 22.35 13.72 39.09
CA GLY A 34 21.56 14.01 40.30
C GLY A 34 22.38 14.21 41.59
N PHE A 35 23.58 13.64 41.65
CA PHE A 35 24.42 13.62 42.86
C PHE A 35 25.83 14.17 42.66
N GLY A 36 26.14 14.79 41.52
CA GLY A 36 27.48 15.32 41.27
C GLY A 36 27.80 15.63 39.82
N LYS A 37 29.03 16.06 39.58
CA LYS A 37 29.54 16.37 38.24
C LYS A 37 30.16 15.13 37.61
N VAL A 38 29.95 14.97 36.31
CA VAL A 38 30.48 13.86 35.53
C VAL A 38 31.54 14.38 34.55
N TYR A 39 32.65 13.68 34.47
CA TYR A 39 33.78 14.00 33.59
C TYR A 39 34.14 12.81 32.70
N LYS A 40 34.55 13.06 31.46
CA LYS A 40 35.16 12.08 30.57
C LYS A 40 36.66 12.06 30.79
N ALA A 41 37.26 10.88 30.81
CA ALA A 41 38.70 10.73 30.90
C ALA A 41 39.16 9.44 30.21
N GLU A 42 40.47 9.27 30.07
CA GLU A 42 41.09 8.00 29.70
C GLU A 42 41.91 7.48 30.86
N ILE A 43 41.69 6.22 31.25
CA ILE A 43 42.45 5.56 32.30
C ILE A 43 43.14 4.34 31.69
N THR A 44 44.46 4.28 31.83
CA THR A 44 45.27 3.12 31.47
C THR A 44 45.35 2.18 32.67
N SER A 45 44.85 0.96 32.49
CA SER A 45 44.93 -0.11 33.48
C SER A 45 46.36 -0.66 33.59
N THR A 46 46.64 -1.40 34.66
CA THR A 46 47.96 -2.02 34.94
C THR A 46 48.41 -3.02 33.88
N ASP A 47 47.48 -3.53 33.07
CA ASP A 47 47.73 -4.39 31.90
C ASP A 47 48.06 -3.59 30.62
N GLY A 48 48.15 -2.27 30.70
CA GLY A 48 48.47 -1.38 29.58
C GLY A 48 47.28 -1.04 28.68
N LEU A 49 46.07 -1.52 29.01
CA LEU A 49 44.87 -1.22 28.24
C LEU A 49 44.30 0.15 28.65
N THR A 50 44.20 1.07 27.69
CA THR A 50 43.55 2.37 27.90
C THR A 50 42.06 2.27 27.63
N LYS A 51 41.25 2.70 28.60
CA LYS A 51 39.79 2.76 28.49
C LYS A 51 39.30 4.19 28.63
N THR A 52 38.37 4.60 27.78
CA THR A 52 37.60 5.81 27.99
C THR A 52 36.56 5.58 29.09
N VAL A 53 36.53 6.46 30.08
CA VAL A 53 35.71 6.32 31.29
C VAL A 53 34.85 7.56 31.55
N ALA A 54 33.73 7.36 32.22
CA ALA A 54 32.93 8.42 32.83
C ALA A 54 33.18 8.45 34.34
N ILE A 55 33.50 9.62 34.88
CA ILE A 55 33.92 9.82 36.27
C ILE A 55 32.90 10.73 36.96
N LYS A 56 32.04 10.15 37.79
CA LYS A 56 31.03 10.85 38.59
C LYS A 56 31.64 11.21 39.94
N ARG A 57 31.96 12.49 40.14
CA ARG A 57 32.46 13.03 41.42
C ARG A 57 31.29 13.58 42.22
N LEU A 58 30.99 12.96 43.35
CA LEU A 58 29.83 13.33 44.16
C LEU A 58 30.05 14.69 44.84
N ASP A 59 29.00 15.51 44.90
CA ASP A 59 29.04 16.80 45.63
C ASP A 59 28.51 16.62 47.05
N ARG A 60 29.41 16.74 48.03
CA ARG A 60 29.09 16.51 49.46
C ARG A 60 28.71 17.79 50.22
N ARG A 61 28.59 18.95 49.54
CA ARG A 61 28.32 20.24 50.19
C ARG A 61 27.05 20.30 51.05
N HIS A 62 26.15 19.34 50.92
CA HIS A 62 24.91 19.23 51.72
C HIS A 62 24.82 17.96 52.58
N GLY A 63 25.89 17.18 52.74
CA GLY A 63 25.92 15.98 53.59
C GLY A 63 25.10 14.77 53.10
N GLN A 64 24.49 14.86 51.92
CA GLN A 64 23.77 13.78 51.23
C GLN A 64 24.69 13.15 50.16
N GLY A 65 24.54 11.86 49.85
CA GLY A 65 25.32 11.19 48.80
C GLY A 65 26.14 9.97 49.23
N GLU A 66 26.43 9.77 50.53
CA GLU A 66 27.21 8.61 50.99
C GLU A 66 26.41 7.30 50.86
N HIS A 67 25.11 7.32 51.18
CA HIS A 67 24.26 6.15 51.01
C HIS A 67 24.15 5.76 49.53
N GLU A 68 23.95 6.76 48.67
CA GLU A 68 23.84 6.63 47.23
C GLU A 68 25.13 6.08 46.62
N PHE A 69 26.29 6.59 47.03
CA PHE A 69 27.60 6.09 46.65
C PHE A 69 27.79 4.61 47.00
N LEU A 70 27.52 4.24 48.25
CA LEU A 70 27.68 2.87 48.72
C LEU A 70 26.68 1.92 48.06
N MET A 71 25.44 2.39 47.84
CA MET A 71 24.40 1.63 47.14
C MET A 71 24.83 1.33 45.71
N GLU A 72 25.30 2.34 44.98
CA GLU A 72 25.71 2.18 43.58
C GLU A 72 26.91 1.24 43.43
N ILE A 73 27.91 1.32 44.32
CA ILE A 73 29.02 0.36 44.39
C ILE A 73 28.52 -1.06 44.65
N MET A 74 27.67 -1.22 45.67
CA MET A 74 27.13 -2.53 46.05
C MET A 74 26.31 -3.15 44.91
N MET A 75 25.53 -2.33 44.20
CA MET A 75 24.69 -2.76 43.11
C MET A 75 25.53 -3.19 41.90
N LEU A 76 26.35 -2.29 41.37
CA LEU A 76 27.06 -2.54 40.12
C LEU A 76 28.26 -3.49 40.26
N SER A 77 28.74 -3.73 41.48
CA SER A 77 29.72 -4.80 41.73
C SER A 77 29.12 -6.20 41.72
N ARG A 78 27.82 -6.36 42.03
CA ARG A 78 27.14 -7.65 42.19
C ARG A 78 26.24 -8.02 41.02
N TYR A 79 25.67 -7.04 40.35
CA TYR A 79 24.70 -7.22 39.27
C TYR A 79 25.35 -6.80 37.96
N ARG A 80 25.48 -7.74 37.02
CA ARG A 80 26.13 -7.53 35.71
C ARG A 80 25.22 -8.01 34.61
N HIS A 81 24.86 -7.11 33.71
CA HIS A 81 24.02 -7.40 32.56
C HIS A 81 24.34 -6.40 31.45
N LYS A 82 24.19 -6.80 30.18
CA LYS A 82 24.54 -5.97 29.02
C LYS A 82 23.79 -4.63 28.96
N ASN A 83 22.58 -4.59 29.52
CA ASN A 83 21.72 -3.40 29.59
C ASN A 83 21.78 -2.67 30.94
N LEU A 84 22.83 -2.85 31.73
CA LEU A 84 23.16 -2.03 32.90
C LEU A 84 24.54 -1.40 32.70
N VAL A 85 24.77 -0.21 33.25
CA VAL A 85 26.10 0.43 33.17
C VAL A 85 27.16 -0.37 33.93
N SER A 86 28.38 -0.38 33.42
CA SER A 86 29.52 -1.09 34.01
C SER A 86 30.29 -0.18 34.97
N LEU A 87 30.30 -0.51 36.26
CA LEU A 87 31.23 0.11 37.22
C LEU A 87 32.62 -0.50 37.04
N LEU A 88 33.59 0.33 36.67
CA LEU A 88 34.99 -0.09 36.51
C LEU A 88 35.78 0.07 37.81
N GLY A 89 35.42 1.05 38.64
CA GLY A 89 36.07 1.28 39.91
C GLY A 89 35.46 2.43 40.70
N PHE A 90 36.03 2.69 41.87
CA PHE A 90 35.63 3.80 42.73
C PHE A 90 36.82 4.38 43.48
N CYS A 91 36.69 5.63 43.92
CA CYS A 91 37.62 6.29 44.82
C CYS A 91 36.89 6.68 46.10
N ASP A 92 37.48 6.28 47.23
CA ASP A 92 37.04 6.61 48.57
C ASP A 92 38.27 7.02 49.39
N GLU A 93 38.75 8.24 49.15
CA GLU A 93 39.96 8.80 49.74
C GLU A 93 39.69 10.18 50.34
N GLY A 94 39.86 10.30 51.66
CA GLY A 94 39.51 11.52 52.40
C GLY A 94 38.04 11.91 52.19
N GLU A 95 37.83 13.16 51.75
CA GLU A 95 36.48 13.67 51.48
C GLU A 95 35.94 13.28 50.10
N GLU A 96 36.78 12.73 49.22
CA GLU A 96 36.42 12.40 47.84
C GLU A 96 35.65 11.08 47.78
N LYS A 97 34.57 11.09 46.99
CA LYS A 97 33.72 9.94 46.67
C LYS A 97 33.46 9.99 45.18
N ILE A 98 34.09 9.08 44.44
CA ILE A 98 34.08 9.12 42.97
C ILE A 98 33.76 7.74 42.42
N LEU A 99 32.86 7.68 41.46
CA LEU A 99 32.50 6.45 40.74
C LEU A 99 33.06 6.54 39.32
N VAL A 100 33.69 5.45 38.86
CA VAL A 100 34.31 5.35 37.54
C VAL A 100 33.58 4.28 36.75
N TYR A 101 32.94 4.69 35.67
CA TYR A 101 32.16 3.83 34.78
C TYR A 101 32.84 3.73 33.41
N GLU A 102 32.45 2.70 32.68
CA GLU A 102 32.64 2.69 31.23
C GLU A 102 31.93 3.89 30.59
N TYR A 103 32.56 4.51 29.59
CA TYR A 103 31.99 5.69 28.93
C TYR A 103 30.97 5.29 27.86
N GLU A 104 29.70 5.64 28.08
CA GLU A 104 28.63 5.42 27.10
C GLU A 104 28.61 6.55 26.06
N PHE A 105 29.06 6.24 24.84
CA PHE A 105 29.44 7.22 23.82
C PHE A 105 28.31 8.16 23.39
N ASN A 106 27.08 7.66 23.29
CA ASN A 106 25.93 8.44 22.85
C ASN A 106 25.23 9.15 24.04
N GLY A 107 25.66 8.92 25.29
CA GLY A 107 25.08 9.58 26.45
C GLY A 107 23.62 9.19 26.69
N SER A 108 22.81 10.07 27.28
CA SER A 108 21.43 9.75 27.69
C SER A 108 20.42 9.78 26.54
N LEU A 109 19.42 8.89 26.61
CA LEU A 109 18.26 8.87 25.71
C LEU A 109 17.51 10.20 25.68
N GLU A 110 17.46 10.90 26.81
CA GLU A 110 16.88 12.23 26.95
C GLU A 110 17.28 13.21 25.83
N LYS A 111 18.56 13.16 25.40
CA LYS A 111 19.13 14.05 24.37
C LYS A 111 18.49 13.89 23.00
N TYR A 112 17.88 12.75 22.73
CA TYR A 112 17.42 12.36 21.40
C TYR A 112 15.91 12.39 21.24
N LEU A 113 15.15 12.55 22.33
CA LEU A 113 13.69 12.43 22.33
C LEU A 113 13.03 13.37 21.32
N SER A 114 13.43 14.64 21.28
CA SER A 114 12.87 15.67 20.40
C SER A 114 13.59 15.80 19.05
N SER A 115 14.33 14.77 18.64
CA SER A 115 15.11 14.75 17.39
C SER A 115 14.73 13.58 16.49
N THR A 116 14.95 13.73 15.18
CA THR A 116 14.78 12.65 14.19
C THR A 116 16.02 11.76 14.07
N THR A 117 17.05 11.94 14.91
CA THR A 117 18.27 11.13 14.91
C THR A 117 17.99 9.65 15.15
N LEU A 118 16.99 9.34 15.97
CA LEU A 118 16.54 7.97 16.23
C LEU A 118 15.27 7.68 15.44
N THR A 119 15.34 6.69 14.55
CA THR A 119 14.17 6.13 13.85
C THR A 119 13.23 5.44 14.84
N TRP A 120 11.99 5.16 14.41
CA TRP A 120 11.04 4.44 15.27
C TRP A 120 11.55 3.05 15.68
N ALA A 121 12.09 2.28 14.73
CA ALA A 121 12.68 0.97 15.02
C ALA A 121 13.85 1.06 16.02
N GLN A 122 14.70 2.09 15.93
CA GLN A 122 15.79 2.29 16.89
C GLN A 122 15.26 2.64 18.29
N ARG A 123 14.21 3.45 18.37
CA ARG A 123 13.53 3.78 19.63
C ARG A 123 12.95 2.53 20.30
N LEU A 124 12.32 1.64 19.53
CA LEU A 124 11.84 0.34 20.03
C LEU A 124 12.99 -0.51 20.59
N LYS A 125 14.11 -0.64 19.85
CA LYS A 125 15.30 -1.39 20.30
C LYS A 125 15.87 -0.85 21.62
N ILE A 126 15.91 0.47 21.77
CA ILE A 126 16.34 1.13 23.01
C ILE A 126 15.37 0.80 24.16
N CYS A 127 14.06 0.93 23.95
CA CYS A 127 13.05 0.58 24.95
C CYS A 127 13.15 -0.90 25.37
N ILE A 128 13.34 -1.81 24.42
CA ILE A 128 13.56 -3.24 24.67
C ILE A 128 14.81 -3.46 25.51
N GLY A 129 15.94 -2.82 25.17
CA GLY A 129 17.17 -2.91 25.96
C GLY A 129 16.98 -2.44 27.40
N ALA A 130 16.32 -1.29 27.58
CA ALA A 130 15.99 -0.77 28.91
C ALA A 130 15.05 -1.70 29.69
N ALA A 131 14.02 -2.24 29.03
CA ALA A 131 13.08 -3.19 29.62
C ALA A 131 13.78 -4.48 30.07
N ARG A 132 14.68 -5.05 29.25
CA ARG A 132 15.53 -6.20 29.63
C ARG A 132 16.39 -5.91 30.85
N GLY A 133 16.96 -4.70 30.93
CA GLY A 133 17.72 -4.26 32.10
C GLY A 133 16.88 -4.26 33.38
N LEU A 134 15.67 -3.71 33.34
CA LEU A 134 14.75 -3.66 34.47
C LEU A 134 14.18 -5.05 34.84
N GLU A 135 13.89 -5.88 33.84
CA GLU A 135 13.41 -7.25 34.04
C GLU A 135 14.44 -8.09 34.78
N TYR A 136 15.72 -7.99 34.39
CA TYR A 136 16.83 -8.61 35.12
C TYR A 136 16.95 -8.11 36.58
N LEU A 137 16.70 -6.83 36.86
CA LEU A 137 16.71 -6.29 38.22
C LEU A 137 15.52 -6.80 39.05
N HIS A 138 14.34 -6.93 38.43
CA HIS A 138 13.12 -7.39 39.09
C HIS A 138 13.15 -8.90 39.36
N ASN A 139 13.69 -9.68 38.44
CA ASN A 139 13.73 -11.14 38.48
C ASN A 139 15.15 -11.67 38.18
N PRO A 140 16.14 -11.38 39.03
CA PRO A 140 17.51 -11.82 38.77
C PRO A 140 17.63 -13.35 38.86
N LEU A 141 18.38 -13.95 37.94
CA LEU A 141 18.62 -15.39 37.94
C LEU A 141 19.50 -15.80 39.14
N GLY A 142 19.05 -16.77 39.93
CA GLY A 142 19.83 -17.40 41.01
C GLY A 142 19.45 -16.94 42.43
N THR A 143 20.44 -16.83 43.33
CA THR A 143 20.25 -16.50 44.76
C THR A 143 20.28 -14.99 45.05
N GLN A 144 20.22 -14.16 44.01
CA GLN A 144 20.32 -12.71 44.12
C GLN A 144 19.00 -12.09 44.62
N GLN A 145 19.09 -10.94 45.29
CA GLN A 145 17.92 -10.18 45.74
C GLN A 145 17.33 -9.38 44.58
N ARG A 146 16.01 -9.17 44.60
CA ARG A 146 15.30 -8.28 43.68
C ARG A 146 15.74 -6.86 43.93
N ILE A 147 15.86 -6.08 42.87
CA ILE A 147 16.26 -4.68 42.90
C ILE A 147 15.13 -3.83 42.37
N LEU A 148 14.79 -2.79 43.13
CA LEU A 148 13.85 -1.75 42.72
C LEU A 148 14.66 -0.48 42.47
N HIS A 149 14.61 0.03 41.24
CA HIS A 149 15.47 1.12 40.77
C HIS A 149 15.07 2.48 41.35
N ARG A 150 13.76 2.76 41.42
CA ARG A 150 13.11 3.98 41.96
C ARG A 150 13.35 5.29 41.21
N ASP A 151 14.34 5.37 40.34
CA ASP A 151 14.59 6.58 39.53
C ASP A 151 14.73 6.28 38.03
N VAL A 152 13.78 5.49 37.47
CA VAL A 152 13.73 5.22 36.04
C VAL A 152 13.23 6.46 35.30
N LYS A 153 14.04 6.98 34.37
CA LYS A 153 13.76 8.13 33.51
C LYS A 153 14.69 8.11 32.29
N SER A 154 14.35 8.81 31.21
CA SER A 154 15.17 8.86 29.99
C SER A 154 16.59 9.43 30.22
N ALA A 155 16.80 10.29 31.23
CA ALA A 155 18.12 10.75 31.64
C ALA A 155 19.03 9.63 32.20
N ASN A 156 18.43 8.59 32.76
CA ASN A 156 19.11 7.44 33.37
C ASN A 156 19.15 6.21 32.45
N VAL A 157 18.71 6.36 31.18
CA VAL A 157 18.92 5.37 30.12
C VAL A 157 20.05 5.89 29.24
N LEU A 158 21.25 5.35 29.42
CA LEU A 158 22.42 5.70 28.62
C LEU A 158 22.51 4.82 27.37
N LEU A 159 23.16 5.32 26.34
CA LEU A 159 23.29 4.69 25.03
C LEU A 159 24.78 4.49 24.72
N ASP A 160 25.15 3.23 24.47
CA ASP A 160 26.51 2.89 24.07
C ASP A 160 26.80 3.31 22.61
N GLN A 161 27.99 3.01 22.11
CA GLN A 161 28.39 3.35 20.73
C GLN A 161 27.54 2.69 19.63
N PHE A 162 26.81 1.63 19.96
CA PHE A 162 25.93 0.88 19.07
C PHE A 162 24.44 1.22 19.28
N TRP A 163 24.15 2.26 20.07
CA TRP A 163 22.80 2.67 20.45
C TRP A 163 22.05 1.64 21.30
N GLU A 164 22.76 0.75 21.97
CA GLU A 164 22.19 -0.17 22.95
C GLU A 164 21.96 0.54 24.29
N ALA A 165 20.80 0.27 24.90
CA ALA A 165 20.39 0.92 26.13
C ALA A 165 21.03 0.31 27.37
N LYS A 166 21.46 1.15 28.30
CA LYS A 166 21.98 0.78 29.61
C LYS A 166 21.36 1.60 30.73
N ILE A 167 20.75 0.92 31.70
CA ILE A 167 20.19 1.57 32.90
C ILE A 167 21.32 2.03 33.80
N ALA A 168 21.22 3.28 34.28
CA ALA A 168 22.21 3.96 35.11
C ALA A 168 21.58 4.60 36.36
N ASP A 169 22.45 5.07 37.27
CA ASP A 169 22.11 5.81 38.50
C ASP A 169 21.34 4.99 39.56
N PHE A 170 22.04 4.04 40.17
CA PHE A 170 21.49 3.12 41.17
C PHE A 170 21.46 3.70 42.59
N GLY A 171 21.84 4.95 42.79
CA GLY A 171 22.01 5.55 44.12
C GLY A 171 20.75 5.47 45.00
N LEU A 172 19.56 5.53 44.40
CA LEU A 172 18.29 5.46 45.12
C LEU A 172 17.74 4.03 45.27
N SER A 173 18.37 3.03 44.65
CA SER A 173 17.85 1.66 44.57
C SER A 173 17.59 1.00 45.93
N LYS A 174 16.69 0.00 45.96
CA LYS A 174 16.43 -0.84 47.14
C LYS A 174 16.44 -2.32 46.79
N MET A 175 16.97 -3.13 47.71
CA MET A 175 16.95 -4.59 47.62
C MET A 175 15.73 -5.16 48.34
N GLY A 176 15.07 -6.13 47.74
CA GLY A 176 13.97 -6.91 48.30
C GLY A 176 14.14 -8.42 48.09
N PRO A 177 13.42 -9.26 48.85
CA PRO A 177 13.43 -10.71 48.63
C PRO A 177 12.94 -11.07 47.22
N ALA A 178 13.74 -11.83 46.46
CA ALA A 178 13.39 -12.27 45.10
C ALA A 178 12.46 -13.49 45.06
N ASN A 179 12.41 -14.26 46.15
CA ASN A 179 11.58 -15.47 46.29
C ASN A 179 10.11 -15.17 46.64
N GLN A 180 9.72 -13.90 46.73
CA GLN A 180 8.34 -13.47 46.96
C GLN A 180 7.83 -12.78 45.70
N GLU A 181 6.68 -13.24 45.21
CA GLU A 181 6.03 -12.66 44.03
C GLU A 181 5.67 -11.19 44.28
N TYR A 182 5.04 -10.94 45.44
CA TYR A 182 4.67 -9.62 45.94
C TYR A 182 5.66 -9.17 47.03
N THR A 183 6.40 -8.09 46.75
CA THR A 183 7.33 -7.49 47.71
C THR A 183 6.87 -6.06 47.99
N PHE A 184 6.32 -5.83 49.18
CA PHE A 184 5.94 -4.50 49.65
C PHE A 184 7.03 -3.98 50.58
N LEU A 185 7.79 -2.99 50.14
CA LEU A 185 8.79 -2.33 50.97
C LEU A 185 8.25 -1.00 51.47
N VAL A 186 8.08 -0.87 52.79
CA VAL A 186 7.77 0.43 53.39
C VAL A 186 9.02 1.30 53.33
N SER A 187 8.99 2.37 52.53
CA SER A 187 10.13 3.25 52.30
C SER A 187 9.66 4.64 51.91
N ASN A 188 10.32 5.68 52.45
CA ASN A 188 10.03 7.07 52.09
C ASN A 188 10.02 7.25 50.58
N ALA A 189 8.98 7.88 50.05
CA ALA A 189 8.86 8.23 48.63
C ALA A 189 10.03 9.10 48.17
N VAL A 190 10.85 8.57 47.26
CA VAL A 190 11.91 9.31 46.57
C VAL A 190 11.88 8.93 45.09
N GLY A 191 12.35 9.82 44.23
CA GLY A 191 12.36 9.64 42.78
C GLY A 191 12.12 10.99 42.09
N THR A 192 12.25 10.99 40.77
CA THR A 192 12.03 12.21 39.98
C THR A 192 10.54 12.50 39.81
N PHE A 193 10.13 13.75 40.07
CA PHE A 193 8.75 14.20 39.84
C PHE A 193 8.33 13.95 38.38
N GLY A 194 7.07 13.56 38.14
CA GLY A 194 6.57 13.19 36.81
C GLY A 194 6.78 11.72 36.41
N TYR A 195 7.79 11.04 36.97
CA TYR A 195 8.04 9.60 36.76
C TYR A 195 7.62 8.77 37.97
N CYS A 196 7.71 9.34 39.18
CA CYS A 196 7.40 8.65 40.42
C CYS A 196 5.96 8.11 40.43
N ASP A 197 5.83 6.82 40.77
CA ASP A 197 4.54 6.14 40.93
C ASP A 197 3.65 6.89 41.95
N PRO A 198 2.45 7.35 41.55
CA PRO A 198 1.57 8.12 42.43
C PRO A 198 1.16 7.33 43.67
N LEU A 199 0.93 6.02 43.54
CA LEU A 199 0.53 5.19 44.68
C LEU A 199 1.68 5.02 45.67
N TYR A 200 2.91 4.88 45.16
CA TYR A 200 4.11 4.88 46.00
C TYR A 200 4.30 6.22 46.71
N ALA A 201 4.14 7.33 46.00
CA ALA A 201 4.25 8.68 46.56
C ALA A 201 3.22 8.93 47.68
N GLU A 202 2.01 8.40 47.55
CA GLU A 202 0.94 8.54 48.54
C GLU A 202 1.09 7.58 49.73
N THR A 203 1.50 6.33 49.48
CA THR A 203 1.46 5.26 50.51
C THR A 203 2.80 4.95 51.15
N ASN A 204 3.92 5.41 50.57
CA ASN A 204 5.28 4.97 50.91
C ASN A 204 5.49 3.45 50.78
N ILE A 205 4.65 2.77 50.00
CA ILE A 205 4.78 1.34 49.70
C ILE A 205 5.42 1.19 48.32
N LEU A 206 6.68 0.75 48.31
CA LEU A 206 7.45 0.53 47.10
C LEU A 206 7.32 -0.92 46.63
N THR A 207 7.07 -1.11 45.34
CA THR A 207 7.01 -2.43 44.69
C THR A 207 7.70 -2.40 43.32
N LYS A 208 7.80 -3.55 42.63
CA LYS A 208 8.35 -3.62 41.25
C LYS A 208 7.49 -2.85 40.26
N GLU A 209 6.18 -2.80 40.50
CA GLU A 209 5.20 -2.07 39.70
C GLU A 209 5.42 -0.54 39.77
N SER A 210 6.14 -0.04 40.77
CA SER A 210 6.54 1.38 40.83
C SER A 210 7.60 1.73 39.77
N ASP A 211 8.53 0.81 39.49
CA ASP A 211 9.47 0.97 38.38
C ASP A 211 8.76 0.80 37.03
N VAL A 212 7.76 -0.10 36.94
CA VAL A 212 6.93 -0.27 35.73
C VAL A 212 6.21 1.04 35.38
N TYR A 213 5.62 1.72 36.37
CA TYR A 213 4.99 3.02 36.15
C TYR A 213 6.00 4.05 35.62
N SER A 214 7.17 4.12 36.26
CA SER A 214 8.25 5.04 35.86
C SER A 214 8.73 4.74 34.43
N PHE A 215 8.80 3.46 34.04
CA PHE A 215 9.13 3.04 32.69
C PHE A 215 8.02 3.39 31.67
N GLY A 216 6.75 3.25 32.03
CA GLY A 216 5.62 3.71 31.21
C GLY A 216 5.70 5.20 30.89
N ALA A 217 6.18 6.01 31.84
CA ALA A 217 6.44 7.43 31.61
C ALA A 217 7.53 7.63 30.55
N VAL A 218 8.63 6.88 30.62
CA VAL A 218 9.71 6.88 29.60
C VAL A 218 9.21 6.45 28.23
N LEU A 219 8.35 5.43 28.14
CA LEU A 219 7.77 5.00 26.86
C LEU A 219 6.98 6.13 26.18
N PHE A 220 6.21 6.91 26.95
CA PHE A 220 5.53 8.08 26.40
C PHE A 220 6.47 9.24 26.06
N GLU A 221 7.59 9.42 26.77
CA GLU A 221 8.62 10.37 26.33
C GLU A 221 9.19 10.00 24.97
N VAL A 222 9.45 8.71 24.76
CA VAL A 222 9.96 8.17 23.50
C VAL A 222 8.95 8.34 22.36
N LEU A 223 7.66 8.14 22.64
CA LEU A 223 6.58 8.28 21.66
C LEU A 223 6.29 9.75 21.30
N CYS A 224 6.21 10.61 22.30
CA CYS A 224 5.80 12.01 22.14
C CYS A 224 6.98 12.96 21.88
N GLY A 225 8.21 12.46 22.00
CA GLY A 225 9.44 13.23 21.76
C GLY A 225 9.61 14.43 22.71
N ARG A 226 9.08 14.34 23.93
CA ARG A 226 9.12 15.41 24.94
C ARG A 226 9.23 14.83 26.36
N LEU A 227 9.75 15.62 27.29
CA LEU A 227 9.94 15.18 28.67
C LEU A 227 8.64 15.10 29.47
N CYS A 228 8.64 14.28 30.52
CA CYS A 228 7.48 14.11 31.40
C CYS A 228 7.02 15.39 32.10
N ILE A 229 7.96 16.30 32.39
CA ILE A 229 7.68 17.63 32.95
C ILE A 229 7.86 18.66 31.84
N GLY A 230 6.76 19.27 31.40
CA GLY A 230 6.77 20.37 30.44
C GLY A 230 7.27 21.69 31.04
N ARG A 231 7.42 22.72 30.20
CA ARG A 231 7.74 24.08 30.66
C ARG A 231 6.63 24.61 31.59
N PRO A 232 6.93 25.54 32.52
CA PRO A 232 5.95 26.06 33.47
C PRO A 232 4.68 26.64 32.84
N ASP A 233 4.78 27.12 31.59
CA ASP A 233 3.69 27.76 30.83
C ASP A 233 2.78 26.76 30.07
N ASP A 234 3.04 25.46 30.17
CA ASP A 234 2.26 24.41 29.50
C ASP A 234 1.01 24.04 30.32
N LYS A 235 -0.18 24.21 29.71
CA LYS A 235 -1.48 23.83 30.32
C LYS A 235 -1.56 22.33 30.64
N HIS A 236 -0.77 21.48 29.98
CA HIS A 236 -0.69 20.04 30.19
C HIS A 236 0.68 19.62 30.75
N ARG A 237 1.05 20.22 31.88
CA ARG A 237 2.37 20.11 32.54
C ARG A 237 2.93 18.69 32.75
N LEU A 238 2.07 17.68 32.86
CA LEU A 238 2.46 16.28 33.07
C LEU A 238 2.11 15.45 31.83
N LEU A 239 3.14 14.97 31.11
CA LEU A 239 2.95 14.12 29.92
C LEU A 239 2.18 12.84 30.24
N THR A 240 2.43 12.22 31.39
CA THR A 240 1.75 10.97 31.78
C THR A 240 0.24 11.13 31.82
N LYS A 241 -0.26 12.24 32.39
CA LYS A 241 -1.70 12.55 32.41
C LYS A 241 -2.25 12.86 31.02
N LEU A 242 -1.53 13.65 30.23
CA LEU A 242 -1.94 13.97 28.86
C LEU A 242 -2.04 12.69 28.01
N ALA A 243 -1.01 11.84 28.07
CA ALA A 243 -0.96 10.59 27.33
C ALA A 243 -2.09 9.64 27.69
N GLN A 244 -2.43 9.51 28.98
CA GLN A 244 -3.58 8.71 29.42
C GLN A 244 -4.90 9.25 28.85
N GLN A 245 -5.12 10.57 28.92
CA GLN A 245 -6.32 11.21 28.37
C GLN A 245 -6.41 11.04 26.85
N SER A 246 -5.32 11.26 26.13
CA SER A 246 -5.28 11.10 24.67
C SER A 246 -5.49 9.65 24.25
N TYR A 247 -4.94 8.69 24.99
CA TYR A 247 -5.17 7.26 24.72
C TYR A 247 -6.65 6.89 24.91
N GLU A 248 -7.27 7.33 26.02
CA GLU A 248 -8.68 7.05 26.34
C GLU A 248 -9.66 7.73 25.37
N GLN A 249 -9.28 8.86 24.80
CA GLN A 249 -10.09 9.62 23.83
C GLN A 249 -9.83 9.22 22.36
N GLY A 250 -8.87 8.34 22.09
CA GLY A 250 -8.48 7.98 20.73
C GLY A 250 -7.75 9.09 19.97
N THR A 251 -7.20 10.09 20.67
CA THR A 251 -6.51 11.26 20.12
C THR A 251 -4.99 11.19 20.30
N LEU A 252 -4.45 9.98 20.41
CA LEU A 252 -3.02 9.77 20.65
C LEU A 252 -2.15 10.34 19.52
N GLU A 253 -2.64 10.30 18.28
CA GLU A 253 -1.94 10.85 17.11
C GLU A 253 -1.54 12.31 17.31
N ASP A 254 -2.35 13.11 18.00
CA ASP A 254 -2.11 14.54 18.22
C ASP A 254 -0.84 14.83 19.03
N ILE A 255 -0.43 13.89 19.89
CA ILE A 255 0.69 14.06 20.81
C ILE A 255 1.95 13.29 20.39
N ILE A 256 1.86 12.40 19.40
CA ILE A 256 3.01 11.69 18.83
C ILE A 256 3.96 12.68 18.17
N PHE A 257 5.27 12.49 18.38
CA PHE A 257 6.30 13.31 17.76
C PHE A 257 6.19 13.25 16.23
N ASN A 258 5.95 14.39 15.58
CA ASN A 258 5.69 14.49 14.14
C ASN A 258 6.74 13.77 13.28
N GLY A 259 8.02 13.81 13.69
CA GLY A 259 9.11 13.16 12.96
C GLY A 259 9.08 11.63 12.95
N LEU A 260 8.20 10.99 13.71
CA LEU A 260 8.03 9.52 13.75
C LEU A 260 6.79 9.02 13.01
N ARG A 261 5.76 9.85 12.83
CA ARG A 261 4.43 9.40 12.38
C ARG A 261 4.49 8.62 11.06
N GLU A 262 5.23 9.13 10.09
CA GLU A 262 5.35 8.52 8.76
C GLU A 262 6.16 7.21 8.76
N GLN A 263 6.91 6.92 9.82
CA GLN A 263 7.74 5.72 9.93
C GLN A 263 7.01 4.56 10.63
N MET A 264 5.94 4.84 11.35
CA MET A 264 5.30 3.91 12.28
C MET A 264 4.32 2.99 11.56
N GLU A 265 4.54 1.68 11.71
CA GLU A 265 3.53 0.69 11.35
C GLU A 265 2.36 0.76 12.37
N PRO A 266 1.08 0.72 11.93
CA PRO A 266 -0.08 0.87 12.82
C PRO A 266 -0.16 -0.14 13.98
N ASN A 267 0.10 -1.43 13.75
CA ASN A 267 0.09 -2.44 14.81
C ASN A 267 1.25 -2.25 15.80
N SER A 268 2.44 -1.89 15.32
CA SER A 268 3.59 -1.50 16.14
C SER A 268 3.24 -0.34 17.07
N LEU A 269 2.62 0.71 16.53
CA LEU A 269 2.14 1.85 17.33
C LEU A 269 1.07 1.44 18.33
N LYS A 270 0.08 0.64 17.92
CA LYS A 270 -1.01 0.17 18.77
C LYS A 270 -0.50 -0.68 19.93
N THR A 271 0.37 -1.66 19.64
CA THR A 271 1.00 -2.53 20.64
C THR A 271 1.84 -1.71 21.61
N PHE A 272 2.71 -0.83 21.10
CA PHE A 272 3.56 0.04 21.93
C PHE A 272 2.74 0.98 22.84
N SER A 273 1.74 1.66 22.28
CA SER A 273 0.92 2.62 23.03
C SER A 273 0.04 1.93 24.07
N SER A 274 -0.51 0.76 23.75
CA SER A 274 -1.27 -0.08 24.68
C SER A 274 -0.45 -0.50 25.89
N ILE A 275 0.76 -1.03 25.67
CA ILE A 275 1.62 -1.47 26.78
C ILE A 275 2.10 -0.28 27.63
N ALA A 276 2.43 0.85 26.99
CA ALA A 276 2.80 2.08 27.69
C ALA A 276 1.66 2.61 28.56
N TYR A 277 0.42 2.62 28.04
CA TYR A 277 -0.76 3.03 28.79
C TYR A 277 -1.03 2.12 29.99
N ARG A 278 -0.93 0.79 29.83
CA ARG A 278 -1.10 -0.18 30.92
C ARG A 278 -0.06 -0.01 32.02
N CYS A 279 1.18 0.36 31.68
CA CYS A 279 2.21 0.67 32.68
C CYS A 279 1.82 1.87 33.58
N LEU A 280 1.05 2.83 33.06
CA LEU A 280 0.64 4.02 33.80
C LEU A 280 -0.64 3.84 34.63
N LYS A 281 -1.23 2.63 34.68
CA LYS A 281 -2.44 2.38 35.50
C LYS A 281 -2.20 2.74 36.96
N ARG A 282 -3.22 3.30 37.62
CA ARG A 282 -3.09 3.73 39.02
C ARG A 282 -2.95 2.53 39.94
N GLU A 283 -3.82 1.54 39.78
CA GLU A 283 -3.75 0.30 40.57
C GLU A 283 -2.57 -0.55 40.10
N ARG A 284 -1.81 -1.09 41.06
CA ARG A 284 -0.57 -1.84 40.76
C ARG A 284 -0.87 -3.19 40.10
N GLU A 285 -1.99 -3.80 40.43
CA GLU A 285 -2.44 -5.10 39.93
C GLU A 285 -2.85 -5.06 38.45
N GLU A 286 -3.19 -3.87 37.95
CA GLU A 286 -3.51 -3.65 36.52
C GLU A 286 -2.26 -3.41 35.67
N ARG A 287 -1.11 -3.13 36.31
CA ARG A 287 0.16 -2.89 35.61
C ARG A 287 0.76 -4.22 35.17
N PRO A 288 1.34 -4.28 33.96
CA PRO A 288 2.05 -5.46 33.49
C PRO A 288 3.34 -5.68 34.29
N THR A 289 3.86 -6.90 34.25
CA THR A 289 5.24 -7.17 34.68
C THR A 289 6.24 -6.69 33.63
N MET A 290 7.49 -6.41 34.01
CA MET A 290 8.52 -6.04 33.02
C MET A 290 8.77 -7.12 31.95
N ALA A 291 8.52 -8.40 32.25
CA ALA A 291 8.57 -9.49 31.27
C ALA A 291 7.48 -9.35 30.20
N GLN A 292 6.24 -9.05 30.60
CA GLN A 292 5.15 -8.77 29.66
C GLN A 292 5.39 -7.48 28.87
N VAL A 293 5.97 -6.46 29.52
CA VAL A 293 6.37 -5.23 28.81
C VAL A 293 7.41 -5.53 27.74
N LEU A 294 8.40 -6.36 28.06
CA LEU A 294 9.43 -6.76 27.11
C LEU A 294 8.84 -7.53 25.93
N GLU A 295 8.00 -8.52 26.18
CA GLU A 295 7.32 -9.33 25.15
C GLU A 295 6.53 -8.46 24.17
N GLU A 296 5.71 -7.53 24.68
CA GLU A 296 4.90 -6.63 23.86
C GLU A 296 5.75 -5.61 23.08
N LEU A 297 6.87 -5.15 23.65
CA LEU A 297 7.81 -4.28 22.92
C LEU A 297 8.55 -5.03 21.82
N GLU A 298 8.91 -6.29 22.04
CA GLU A 298 9.52 -7.16 21.02
C GLU A 298 8.53 -7.43 19.89
N LEU A 299 7.26 -7.71 20.21
CA LEU A 299 6.18 -7.85 19.22
C LEU A 299 5.97 -6.55 18.42
N ALA A 300 5.99 -5.38 19.09
CA ALA A 300 5.89 -4.09 18.39
C ALA A 300 7.07 -3.85 17.44
N LEU A 301 8.28 -4.34 17.78
CA LEU A 301 9.44 -4.28 16.89
C LEU A 301 9.30 -5.26 15.73
N GLU A 302 8.76 -6.45 15.95
CA GLU A 302 8.50 -7.43 14.91
C GLU A 302 7.57 -6.86 13.84
N TYR A 303 6.41 -6.29 14.23
CA TYR A 303 5.53 -5.61 13.29
C TYR A 303 6.25 -4.52 12.49
N GLN A 304 7.10 -3.73 13.16
CA GLN A 304 7.85 -2.66 12.52
C GLN A 304 8.93 -3.17 11.54
N GLU A 305 9.65 -4.24 11.89
CA GLU A 305 10.69 -4.83 11.06
C GLU A 305 10.08 -5.61 9.87
N SER A 306 8.93 -6.26 10.05
CA SER A 306 8.14 -6.84 8.97
C SER A 306 7.72 -5.77 7.96
N PHE A 307 7.21 -4.64 8.44
CA PHE A 307 6.89 -3.47 7.60
C PHE A 307 8.10 -2.90 6.85
N GLN A 308 9.25 -2.75 7.51
CA GLN A 308 10.48 -2.20 6.89
C GLN A 308 11.16 -3.17 5.92
N SER A 309 11.10 -4.47 6.18
CA SER A 309 11.75 -5.49 5.36
C SER A 309 10.95 -5.82 4.09
N GLY A 310 9.66 -5.45 4.03
CA GLY A 310 8.76 -5.79 2.94
C GLY A 310 8.64 -7.29 2.71
N LYS A 311 8.78 -8.07 3.79
CA LYS A 311 8.40 -9.48 3.78
C LYS A 311 6.88 -9.55 3.61
N PRO A 312 6.35 -10.45 2.77
CA PRO A 312 4.91 -10.73 2.75
C PRO A 312 4.48 -11.08 4.18
N MET A 313 3.40 -10.44 4.66
CA MET A 313 2.75 -10.76 5.93
C MET A 313 2.53 -12.27 6.01
N GLU A 314 3.06 -12.93 7.04
CA GLU A 314 2.91 -14.39 7.17
C GLU A 314 1.42 -14.71 7.42
N TYR A 315 0.94 -15.84 6.92
CA TYR A 315 -0.48 -16.19 6.94
C TYR A 315 -1.07 -16.19 8.36
N GLU A 316 -0.25 -16.41 9.38
CA GLU A 316 -0.58 -16.37 10.79
C GLU A 316 -0.92 -14.96 11.30
N GLU A 317 -0.26 -13.90 10.82
CA GLU A 317 -0.53 -12.50 11.21
C GLU A 317 -1.89 -12.02 10.68
N ILE A 318 -2.27 -12.46 9.46
CA ILE A 318 -3.57 -12.16 8.84
C ILE A 318 -4.72 -12.78 9.65
N ILE A 319 -4.50 -13.94 10.29
CA ILE A 319 -5.50 -14.61 11.13
C ILE A 319 -5.68 -13.87 12.46
N GLU A 320 -4.62 -13.34 13.05
CA GLU A 320 -4.73 -12.53 14.28
C GLU A 320 -5.50 -11.23 14.02
N MET A 321 -5.42 -10.70 12.80
CA MET A 321 -6.19 -9.54 12.34
C MET A 321 -7.63 -9.88 11.95
N ALA A 322 -7.99 -11.16 11.81
CA ALA A 322 -9.33 -11.58 11.45
C ALA A 322 -10.33 -11.19 12.55
N ASP A 323 -11.52 -10.75 12.14
CA ASP A 323 -12.57 -10.39 13.08
C ASP A 323 -12.86 -11.55 14.03
N ARG A 324 -12.95 -11.25 15.34
CA ARG A 324 -13.17 -12.27 16.39
C ARG A 324 -14.42 -13.13 16.20
N GLU A 325 -15.37 -12.68 15.38
CA GLU A 325 -16.58 -13.41 15.03
C GLU A 325 -16.34 -14.51 13.97
N GLN A 326 -15.26 -14.40 13.18
CA GLN A 326 -14.79 -15.46 12.29
C GLN A 326 -13.88 -16.40 13.07
N SER A 327 -14.47 -17.44 13.67
CA SER A 327 -13.69 -18.52 14.29
C SER A 327 -12.95 -19.32 13.21
N LEU A 328 -11.75 -18.88 12.83
CA LEU A 328 -10.90 -19.54 11.85
C LEU A 328 -10.21 -20.75 12.50
N VAL A 329 -10.73 -21.96 12.24
CA VAL A 329 -10.15 -23.21 12.69
C VAL A 329 -9.44 -23.88 11.52
N TYR A 330 -8.14 -24.13 11.68
CA TYR A 330 -7.33 -24.85 10.72
C TYR A 330 -6.34 -25.77 11.45
N THR A 331 -6.03 -26.91 10.84
CA THR A 331 -5.12 -27.92 11.42
C THR A 331 -3.79 -28.01 10.69
N ASN A 332 -3.70 -27.40 9.50
CA ASN A 332 -2.52 -27.46 8.65
C ASN A 332 -2.48 -26.30 7.64
N LYS A 333 -1.30 -26.05 7.05
CA LYS A 333 -1.05 -24.95 6.10
C LYS A 333 -1.92 -25.01 4.85
N ARG A 334 -2.39 -26.20 4.44
CA ARG A 334 -3.25 -26.35 3.25
C ARG A 334 -4.68 -25.87 3.53
N GLU A 335 -5.22 -26.19 4.70
CA GLU A 335 -6.51 -25.67 5.17
C GLU A 335 -6.46 -24.15 5.35
N LEU A 336 -5.38 -23.62 5.91
CA LEU A 336 -5.18 -22.19 6.04
C LEU A 336 -5.19 -21.47 4.68
N LYS A 337 -4.45 -21.99 3.71
CA LYS A 337 -4.43 -21.45 2.34
C LYS A 337 -5.82 -21.46 1.69
N LEU A 338 -6.59 -22.53 1.89
CA LEU A 338 -7.96 -22.61 1.37
C LEU A 338 -8.87 -21.56 2.03
N LEU A 339 -8.78 -21.38 3.35
CA LEU A 339 -9.51 -20.35 4.08
C LEU A 339 -9.17 -18.94 3.58
N LEU A 340 -7.88 -18.61 3.47
CA LEU A 340 -7.44 -17.32 2.96
C LEU A 340 -7.79 -17.13 1.48
N SER A 341 -7.85 -18.20 0.68
CA SER A 341 -8.33 -18.13 -0.71
C SER A 341 -9.84 -17.85 -0.78
N SER A 342 -10.63 -18.34 0.19
CA SER A 342 -12.05 -17.99 0.32
C SER A 342 -12.27 -16.58 0.86
N GLY A 343 -11.29 -16.04 1.58
CA GLY A 343 -11.24 -14.68 2.08
C GLY A 343 -11.75 -14.52 3.52
N VAL A 344 -11.26 -13.48 4.18
CA VAL A 344 -11.41 -13.22 5.62
C VAL A 344 -11.65 -11.72 5.84
N ARG A 345 -12.52 -11.36 6.80
CA ARG A 345 -12.69 -9.97 7.23
C ARG A 345 -11.62 -9.62 8.24
N VAL A 346 -10.96 -8.48 8.04
CA VAL A 346 -9.94 -7.94 8.92
C VAL A 346 -10.26 -6.47 9.25
N ASP A 347 -9.58 -5.91 10.25
CA ASP A 347 -9.72 -4.49 10.63
C ASP A 347 -11.16 -4.13 11.07
N TRP A 348 -11.76 -4.97 11.93
CA TRP A 348 -13.14 -4.81 12.43
C TRP A 348 -14.18 -4.79 11.32
N GLY A 349 -14.00 -5.63 10.31
CA GLY A 349 -14.91 -5.76 9.17
C GLY A 349 -14.78 -4.65 8.12
N ARG A 350 -13.81 -3.73 8.26
CA ARG A 350 -13.60 -2.63 7.32
C ARG A 350 -12.81 -3.05 6.08
N ARG A 351 -12.10 -4.16 6.16
CA ARG A 351 -11.30 -4.71 5.06
C ARG A 351 -11.59 -6.19 4.85
N TRP A 352 -11.44 -6.63 3.61
CA TRP A 352 -11.55 -8.03 3.23
C TRP A 352 -10.26 -8.48 2.57
N PHE A 353 -9.60 -9.47 3.16
CA PHE A 353 -8.36 -10.05 2.65
C PHE A 353 -8.66 -11.38 1.95
N SER A 354 -8.01 -11.66 0.81
CA SER A 354 -8.00 -13.00 0.23
C SER A 354 -6.70 -13.30 -0.54
N LEU A 355 -6.49 -14.57 -0.89
CA LEU A 355 -5.40 -14.98 -1.78
C LEU A 355 -5.91 -15.23 -3.20
N SER A 356 -5.13 -14.78 -4.19
CA SER A 356 -5.32 -15.15 -5.60
C SER A 356 -4.97 -16.62 -5.86
N LYS A 357 -5.30 -17.12 -7.07
CA LYS A 357 -4.94 -18.48 -7.50
C LYS A 357 -3.43 -18.76 -7.44
N ASN A 358 -2.62 -17.71 -7.62
CA ASN A 358 -1.16 -17.76 -7.56
C ASN A 358 -0.59 -17.35 -6.18
N GLU A 359 -1.42 -17.35 -5.13
CA GLU A 359 -1.05 -17.02 -3.74
C GLU A 359 -0.54 -15.59 -3.53
N HIS A 360 -0.83 -14.66 -4.45
CA HIS A 360 -0.64 -13.23 -4.19
C HIS A 360 -1.79 -12.66 -3.36
N ASN A 361 -1.48 -11.70 -2.50
CA ASN A 361 -2.44 -11.00 -1.65
C ASN A 361 -3.42 -10.17 -2.48
N CYS A 362 -4.69 -10.27 -2.11
CA CYS A 362 -5.78 -9.45 -2.59
C CYS A 362 -6.40 -8.75 -1.36
N GLU A 363 -6.73 -7.48 -1.50
CA GLU A 363 -7.36 -6.71 -0.43
C GLU A 363 -8.54 -5.94 -0.98
N MET A 364 -9.59 -5.78 -0.20
CA MET A 364 -10.69 -4.87 -0.51
C MET A 364 -10.99 -4.00 0.69
N ILE A 365 -11.13 -2.70 0.44
CA ILE A 365 -11.54 -1.71 1.44
C ILE A 365 -13.05 -1.48 1.28
N SER A 366 -13.78 -1.56 2.39
CA SER A 366 -15.23 -1.32 2.40
C SER A 366 -15.57 0.10 1.97
N ALA A 367 -16.71 0.25 1.30
CA ALA A 367 -17.27 1.57 0.99
C ALA A 367 -17.49 2.45 2.23
N SER A 368 -17.64 1.85 3.43
CA SER A 368 -17.80 2.59 4.69
C SER A 368 -16.64 3.53 5.01
N GLU A 369 -15.46 3.27 4.44
CA GLU A 369 -14.27 4.10 4.64
C GLU A 369 -14.21 5.29 3.68
N PHE A 370 -15.17 5.44 2.76
CA PHE A 370 -15.14 6.49 1.74
C PHE A 370 -15.82 7.77 2.22
N SER A 371 -15.34 8.90 1.70
CA SER A 371 -15.97 10.21 1.91
C SER A 371 -16.89 10.54 0.74
N PHE A 372 -18.17 10.78 1.03
CA PHE A 372 -19.16 11.17 0.03
C PHE A 372 -19.41 12.69 0.12
N GLN A 373 -19.41 13.39 -1.03
CA GLN A 373 -19.61 14.85 -1.07
C GLN A 373 -20.98 15.29 -0.55
N ASP A 374 -22.03 14.48 -0.77
CA ASP A 374 -23.36 14.65 -0.18
C ASP A 374 -23.76 13.39 0.61
N PRO A 375 -23.47 13.34 1.92
CA PRO A 375 -23.80 12.18 2.75
C PRO A 375 -25.31 11.90 2.83
N GLY A 376 -26.16 12.89 2.51
CA GLY A 376 -27.62 12.76 2.58
C GLY A 376 -28.23 11.86 1.50
N THR A 377 -27.46 11.51 0.46
CA THR A 377 -27.92 10.67 -0.67
C THR A 377 -27.48 9.21 -0.58
N VAL A 378 -26.74 8.83 0.47
CA VAL A 378 -26.22 7.46 0.65
C VAL A 378 -26.97 6.75 1.77
N GLU A 379 -27.63 5.65 1.41
CA GLU A 379 -28.30 4.77 2.37
C GLU A 379 -27.42 3.53 2.62
N TRP A 380 -27.12 3.21 3.87
CA TRP A 380 -26.38 1.99 4.22
C TRP A 380 -27.35 0.84 4.41
N ILE A 381 -27.22 -0.21 3.60
CA ILE A 381 -28.12 -1.37 3.64
C ILE A 381 -27.34 -2.67 3.80
N PRO A 382 -27.86 -3.66 4.55
CA PRO A 382 -27.33 -5.01 4.51
C PRO A 382 -27.63 -5.65 3.15
N TYR A 383 -26.65 -6.36 2.59
CA TYR A 383 -26.81 -7.03 1.30
C TYR A 383 -26.20 -8.43 1.34
N SER A 384 -27.03 -9.45 1.06
CA SER A 384 -26.69 -10.85 1.35
C SER A 384 -25.52 -11.41 0.54
N THR A 385 -25.22 -10.83 -0.62
CA THR A 385 -24.08 -11.23 -1.46
C THR A 385 -22.84 -10.39 -1.21
N SER A 386 -22.88 -9.47 -0.25
CA SER A 386 -21.72 -8.65 0.08
C SER A 386 -20.74 -9.38 1.00
N ARG A 387 -19.46 -9.12 0.77
CA ARG A 387 -18.34 -9.42 1.65
C ARG A 387 -18.35 -8.60 2.93
N PHE A 388 -19.10 -7.50 3.00
CA PHE A 388 -19.22 -6.62 4.18
C PHE A 388 -20.60 -6.70 4.83
N SER A 389 -20.76 -6.12 6.02
CA SER A 389 -22.05 -6.09 6.74
C SER A 389 -23.08 -5.20 6.05
N GLU A 390 -22.63 -4.08 5.48
CA GLU A 390 -23.45 -3.09 4.81
C GLU A 390 -22.75 -2.61 3.54
N VAL A 391 -23.55 -2.14 2.59
CA VAL A 391 -23.09 -1.53 1.33
C VAL A 391 -23.73 -0.16 1.16
N ALA A 392 -23.06 0.73 0.45
CA ALA A 392 -23.60 2.05 0.14
C ALA A 392 -24.61 1.94 -1.03
N LYS A 393 -25.88 2.25 -0.77
CA LYS A 393 -26.92 2.38 -1.78
C LYS A 393 -27.00 3.86 -2.22
N ILE A 394 -26.83 4.08 -3.51
CA ILE A 394 -26.78 5.39 -4.16
C ILE A 394 -27.90 5.45 -5.21
N GLU A 395 -28.78 6.45 -5.13
CA GLU A 395 -29.91 6.61 -6.07
C GLU A 395 -29.58 7.61 -7.19
N GLY A 396 -29.98 7.30 -8.43
CA GLY A 396 -29.94 8.24 -9.56
C GLY A 396 -28.88 7.94 -10.64
N THR A 397 -28.81 6.72 -11.18
CA THR A 397 -27.72 6.34 -12.11
C THR A 397 -28.22 5.85 -13.49
N HIS A 398 -27.73 6.41 -14.59
CA HIS A 398 -27.80 5.89 -15.96
C HIS A 398 -26.39 6.01 -16.53
N ASN A 399 -25.77 4.86 -16.84
CA ASN A 399 -24.37 4.69 -17.24
C ASN A 399 -23.35 5.10 -16.16
N LEU A 400 -22.55 4.12 -15.72
CA LEU A 400 -21.46 4.29 -14.76
C LEU A 400 -20.28 4.96 -15.45
N GLN A 401 -20.34 6.29 -15.61
CA GLN A 401 -19.14 7.08 -15.82
C GLN A 401 -18.56 7.39 -14.44
N ILE A 402 -17.36 6.86 -14.18
CA ILE A 402 -16.60 7.22 -13.00
C ILE A 402 -15.46 8.10 -13.48
N GLU A 403 -15.63 9.42 -13.37
CA GLU A 403 -14.51 10.34 -13.41
C GLU A 403 -13.75 10.20 -12.10
N TYR A 404 -12.43 10.03 -12.17
CA TYR A 404 -11.61 10.06 -10.99
C TYR A 404 -10.35 10.88 -11.15
N LYS A 405 -9.94 11.47 -10.04
CA LYS A 405 -8.74 12.29 -9.98
C LYS A 405 -7.89 11.90 -8.80
N PHE A 406 -6.60 11.71 -9.07
CA PHE A 406 -5.58 11.64 -8.03
C PHE A 406 -5.30 13.05 -7.53
N LYS A 407 -5.27 13.26 -6.22
CA LYS A 407 -5.10 14.59 -5.62
C LYS A 407 -3.89 15.38 -6.14
N ASP A 408 -2.81 14.68 -6.46
CA ASP A 408 -1.57 15.28 -6.98
C ASP A 408 -1.46 15.25 -8.53
N ALA A 409 -2.47 14.72 -9.22
CA ALA A 409 -2.52 14.74 -10.68
C ALA A 409 -3.14 16.05 -11.19
N TYR A 410 -2.57 16.60 -12.27
CA TYR A 410 -3.11 17.78 -12.95
C TYR A 410 -4.35 17.45 -13.79
N GLU A 411 -4.52 16.19 -14.19
CA GLU A 411 -5.58 15.72 -15.10
C GLU A 411 -6.48 14.67 -14.41
N SER A 412 -7.79 14.74 -14.67
CA SER A 412 -8.73 13.65 -14.33
C SER A 412 -8.62 12.50 -15.34
N SER A 413 -8.97 11.31 -14.91
CA SER A 413 -9.07 10.11 -15.75
C SER A 413 -10.48 9.56 -15.67
N PHE A 414 -10.91 8.85 -16.71
CA PHE A 414 -12.25 8.29 -16.76
C PHE A 414 -12.19 6.77 -16.85
N SER A 415 -13.03 6.09 -16.07
CA SER A 415 -13.32 4.67 -16.23
C SER A 415 -14.78 4.50 -16.61
N HIS A 416 -15.01 3.84 -17.74
CA HIS A 416 -16.35 3.68 -18.33
C HIS A 416 -16.87 2.24 -18.27
N PHE A 417 -16.13 1.32 -17.64
CA PHE A 417 -16.27 -0.11 -17.87
C PHE A 417 -16.35 -0.89 -16.58
N ALA A 418 -17.34 -1.76 -16.46
CA ALA A 418 -17.44 -2.69 -15.35
C ALA A 418 -17.70 -4.12 -15.85
N ASP A 419 -16.98 -5.09 -15.29
CA ASP A 419 -17.16 -6.50 -15.58
C ASP A 419 -17.95 -7.20 -14.47
N TRP A 420 -18.88 -8.08 -14.85
CA TRP A 420 -19.54 -8.94 -13.89
C TRP A 420 -18.57 -10.00 -13.37
N THR A 421 -18.49 -10.09 -12.05
CA THR A 421 -17.73 -11.10 -11.33
C THR A 421 -18.62 -12.30 -10.99
N ASP A 422 -18.00 -13.45 -10.73
CA ASP A 422 -18.72 -14.69 -10.38
C ASP A 422 -19.61 -14.56 -9.12
N ASN A 423 -19.31 -13.59 -8.24
CA ASN A 423 -20.10 -13.30 -7.05
C ASN A 423 -21.25 -12.29 -7.29
N GLY A 424 -21.54 -11.95 -8.55
CA GLY A 424 -22.68 -11.10 -8.93
C GLY A 424 -22.48 -9.60 -8.68
N TRP A 425 -21.23 -9.15 -8.55
CA TRP A 425 -20.87 -7.74 -8.47
C TRP A 425 -20.32 -7.26 -9.81
N MET A 426 -20.32 -5.94 -10.04
CA MET A 426 -19.61 -5.34 -11.17
C MET A 426 -18.30 -4.75 -10.67
N MET A 427 -17.20 -4.99 -11.37
CA MET A 427 -15.87 -4.50 -11.00
C MET A 427 -15.32 -3.57 -12.08
N ILE A 428 -14.82 -2.41 -11.68
CA ILE A 428 -14.26 -1.37 -12.56
C ILE A 428 -12.77 -1.26 -12.27
N GLU A 429 -11.93 -1.48 -13.28
CA GLU A 429 -10.50 -1.21 -13.14
C GLU A 429 -10.26 0.31 -13.18
N LEU A 430 -9.82 0.85 -12.05
CA LEU A 430 -9.54 2.28 -11.91
C LEU A 430 -8.12 2.60 -12.37
N CYS A 431 -7.10 1.94 -11.81
CA CYS A 431 -5.72 2.19 -12.18
C CYS A 431 -4.83 0.97 -11.96
N GLN A 432 -3.66 0.99 -12.60
CA GLN A 432 -2.58 0.06 -12.31
C GLN A 432 -1.46 0.82 -11.62
N PHE A 433 -0.82 0.20 -10.63
CA PHE A 433 0.32 0.79 -9.97
C PHE A 433 1.30 -0.29 -9.53
N VAL A 434 2.58 0.10 -9.42
CA VAL A 434 3.58 -0.75 -8.78
C VAL A 434 3.69 -0.31 -7.33
N SER A 435 3.35 -1.23 -6.43
CA SER A 435 3.58 -1.03 -5.01
C SER A 435 5.07 -1.16 -4.72
N TYR A 436 5.68 -0.09 -4.21
CA TYR A 436 6.98 -0.15 -3.53
C TYR A 436 6.73 -0.36 -2.03
N ARG A 437 7.73 -0.86 -1.29
CA ARG A 437 7.66 -1.32 0.12
C ARG A 437 7.38 -0.19 1.15
N LYS A 438 6.39 0.67 0.91
CA LYS A 438 5.97 1.82 1.72
C LYS A 438 4.47 2.05 1.58
N VAL A 439 3.87 2.73 2.57
CA VAL A 439 2.46 3.14 2.53
C VAL A 439 2.26 4.15 1.41
N ALA A 440 1.47 3.78 0.41
CA ALA A 440 1.02 4.67 -0.63
C ALA A 440 -0.30 5.33 -0.22
N LYS A 441 -0.34 6.66 -0.22
CA LYS A 441 -1.59 7.39 -0.01
C LYS A 441 -2.31 7.54 -1.34
N LEU A 442 -3.35 6.73 -1.54
CA LEU A 442 -4.20 6.82 -2.73
C LEU A 442 -5.44 7.64 -2.39
N GLU A 443 -5.51 8.89 -2.86
CA GLU A 443 -6.73 9.70 -2.77
C GLU A 443 -7.41 9.69 -4.15
N LEU A 444 -8.56 9.02 -4.23
CA LEU A 444 -9.41 8.95 -5.40
C LEU A 444 -10.67 9.78 -5.14
N LEU A 445 -10.86 10.83 -5.93
CA LEU A 445 -12.15 11.51 -6.02
C LEU A 445 -12.97 10.80 -7.10
N LEU A 446 -14.24 10.46 -6.85
CA LEU A 446 -15.14 9.88 -7.86
C LEU A 446 -16.25 10.88 -8.18
N GLU A 447 -16.37 11.31 -9.44
CA GLU A 447 -17.37 12.28 -9.92
C GLU A 447 -18.18 11.70 -11.11
N GLY A 448 -19.46 12.09 -11.26
CA GLY A 448 -20.17 11.98 -12.55
C GLY A 448 -21.22 10.88 -12.75
N ILE A 449 -22.24 10.75 -11.89
CA ILE A 449 -23.37 9.83 -12.15
C ILE A 449 -24.69 10.59 -12.38
N PRO A 450 -25.21 10.70 -13.63
CA PRO A 450 -26.53 11.26 -13.88
C PRO A 450 -27.67 10.22 -13.86
N SER A 451 -28.80 10.66 -13.29
CA SER A 451 -30.13 10.07 -13.01
C SER A 451 -30.66 8.86 -13.81
N TYR A 452 -31.04 7.76 -13.13
CA TYR A 452 -32.41 7.28 -12.78
C TYR A 452 -32.46 5.82 -12.21
N ASN A 453 -31.35 5.14 -11.91
CA ASN A 453 -31.32 3.80 -11.25
C ASN A 453 -30.59 3.79 -9.89
N ILE A 454 -30.71 2.68 -9.16
CA ILE A 454 -30.06 2.43 -7.86
C ILE A 454 -28.71 1.72 -8.11
N MET A 455 -27.62 2.21 -7.52
CA MET A 455 -26.31 1.56 -7.48
C MET A 455 -26.01 1.08 -6.07
N LEU A 456 -25.46 -0.12 -5.94
CA LEU A 456 -24.88 -0.62 -4.70
C LEU A 456 -23.36 -0.60 -4.83
N LEU A 457 -22.68 0.06 -3.90
CA LEU A 457 -21.22 0.15 -3.84
C LEU A 457 -20.70 -0.65 -2.65
N GLU A 458 -19.96 -1.71 -2.95
CA GLU A 458 -19.37 -2.58 -1.93
C GLU A 458 -18.03 -2.04 -1.41
N GLY A 459 -17.18 -1.51 -2.29
CA GLY A 459 -15.85 -1.03 -1.91
C GLY A 459 -14.87 -1.00 -3.09
N ILE A 460 -13.58 -0.81 -2.79
CA ILE A 460 -12.47 -0.76 -3.75
C ILE A 460 -11.57 -1.95 -3.50
N GLN A 461 -11.35 -2.76 -4.54
CA GLN A 461 -10.54 -3.97 -4.48
C GLN A 461 -9.20 -3.78 -5.18
N PHE A 462 -8.14 -4.29 -4.55
CA PHE A 462 -6.78 -4.35 -5.02
C PHE A 462 -6.45 -5.78 -5.41
N LEU A 463 -6.16 -5.98 -6.69
CA LEU A 463 -5.84 -7.29 -7.26
C LEU A 463 -4.44 -7.28 -7.87
N PRO A 464 -3.69 -8.39 -7.75
CA PRO A 464 -2.45 -8.57 -8.47
C PRO A 464 -2.75 -8.68 -9.97
N VAL A 465 -2.08 -7.86 -10.79
CA VAL A 465 -2.15 -7.99 -12.24
C VAL A 465 -1.22 -9.12 -12.67
N GLU A 466 -1.79 -10.25 -13.07
CA GLU A 466 -1.01 -11.38 -13.59
C GLU A 466 -0.48 -11.05 -14.99
N MET A 467 0.85 -10.97 -15.13
CA MET A 467 1.51 -10.99 -16.43
C MET A 467 1.37 -12.37 -17.05
N GLN A 468 0.21 -12.69 -17.61
CA GLN A 468 0.13 -13.78 -18.57
C GLN A 468 0.79 -13.27 -19.84
N ALA A 469 1.94 -13.85 -20.19
CA ALA A 469 2.47 -13.75 -21.54
C ALA A 469 1.34 -14.20 -22.47
N VAL A 470 0.70 -13.25 -23.15
CA VAL A 470 -0.22 -13.57 -24.23
C VAL A 470 0.61 -14.40 -25.20
N GLU A 471 0.25 -15.66 -25.39
CA GLU A 471 0.64 -16.37 -26.59
C GLU A 471 0.15 -15.51 -27.75
N GLU A 472 1.11 -14.78 -28.32
CA GLU A 472 0.91 -13.85 -29.40
C GLU A 472 0.25 -14.62 -30.55
N GLU A 473 -1.05 -14.44 -30.76
CA GLU A 473 -1.60 -14.80 -32.05
C GLU A 473 -1.14 -13.75 -33.07
N PRO A 474 -0.34 -14.14 -34.07
CA PRO A 474 0.20 -13.18 -35.01
C PRO A 474 -0.90 -12.73 -35.97
N VAL A 475 -1.41 -11.51 -35.80
CA VAL A 475 -2.09 -10.78 -36.89
C VAL A 475 -1.10 -9.84 -37.55
N VAL A 476 -0.08 -10.45 -38.14
CA VAL A 476 0.40 -10.20 -39.50
C VAL A 476 0.88 -11.57 -39.94
N VAL A 477 0.17 -12.22 -40.86
CA VAL A 477 0.72 -13.39 -41.56
C VAL A 477 1.82 -12.83 -42.47
N VAL A 478 3.00 -12.56 -41.89
CA VAL A 478 4.22 -12.76 -42.68
C VAL A 478 4.20 -14.24 -42.91
N ALA A 479 3.85 -14.63 -44.13
CA ALA A 479 3.76 -16.01 -44.50
C ALA A 479 5.00 -16.75 -43.99
N ASP A 480 4.76 -17.70 -43.09
CA ASP A 480 5.75 -18.69 -42.78
C ASP A 480 6.00 -19.45 -44.09
N ASN A 481 7.14 -19.17 -44.71
CA ASN A 481 7.56 -19.77 -45.97
C ASN A 481 7.70 -21.32 -45.86
N SER A 482 7.50 -21.89 -44.66
CA SER A 482 7.52 -23.31 -44.36
C SER A 482 6.17 -24.04 -44.43
N ASN A 483 5.04 -23.36 -44.68
CA ASN A 483 3.67 -23.91 -44.56
C ASN A 483 3.44 -25.23 -45.34
N THR A 484 3.51 -26.37 -44.63
CA THR A 484 3.43 -27.74 -45.17
C THR A 484 2.01 -28.25 -45.43
N ASN A 485 0.95 -27.44 -45.24
CA ASN A 485 -0.44 -27.88 -45.38
C ASN A 485 -1.42 -26.84 -46.00
N TRP A 486 -0.93 -25.94 -46.87
CA TRP A 486 -1.74 -24.87 -47.50
C TRP A 486 -2.86 -25.40 -48.42
N GLU A 487 -2.69 -26.60 -48.98
CA GLU A 487 -3.62 -27.23 -49.91
C GLU A 487 -5.00 -27.49 -49.29
N GLN A 488 -5.04 -27.77 -47.97
CA GLN A 488 -6.27 -27.98 -47.21
C GLN A 488 -6.94 -26.67 -46.77
N LYS A 489 -6.19 -25.56 -46.78
CA LYS A 489 -6.62 -24.24 -46.28
C LYS A 489 -7.11 -23.30 -47.37
N LEU A 490 -6.85 -23.61 -48.64
CA LEU A 490 -7.34 -22.81 -49.76
C LEU A 490 -8.83 -23.08 -50.01
N PRO A 491 -9.73 -22.08 -49.93
CA PRO A 491 -11.16 -22.30 -50.13
C PRO A 491 -11.47 -22.81 -51.52
N THR A 492 -12.41 -23.74 -51.66
CA THR A 492 -12.77 -24.35 -52.95
C THR A 492 -13.32 -23.36 -53.98
N ASP A 493 -13.86 -22.23 -53.52
CA ASP A 493 -14.43 -21.15 -54.34
C ASP A 493 -13.48 -19.96 -54.56
N TYR A 494 -12.17 -20.12 -54.30
CA TYR A 494 -11.16 -19.06 -54.46
C TYR A 494 -11.18 -18.40 -55.85
N GLN A 495 -11.55 -19.13 -56.91
CA GLN A 495 -11.58 -18.60 -58.28
C GLN A 495 -12.61 -17.48 -58.45
N TYR A 496 -13.73 -17.54 -57.72
CA TYR A 496 -14.75 -16.48 -57.75
C TYR A 496 -14.24 -15.22 -57.04
N ILE A 497 -13.51 -15.41 -55.94
CA ILE A 497 -12.89 -14.35 -55.15
C ILE A 497 -11.82 -13.63 -55.98
N ILE A 498 -10.92 -14.37 -56.65
CA ILE A 498 -9.87 -13.80 -57.50
C ILE A 498 -10.44 -13.05 -58.71
N LYS A 499 -11.52 -13.55 -59.32
CA LYS A 499 -12.20 -12.82 -60.42
C LYS A 499 -12.78 -11.48 -59.98
N SER A 500 -13.07 -11.33 -58.69
CA SER A 500 -13.66 -10.12 -58.10
C SER A 500 -12.61 -9.13 -57.61
N ALA A 501 -11.31 -9.46 -57.72
CA ALA A 501 -10.19 -8.61 -57.35
C ALA A 501 -10.18 -7.29 -58.16
N LYS A 502 -9.89 -6.19 -57.47
CA LYS A 502 -9.71 -4.85 -58.06
C LYS A 502 -8.54 -4.86 -59.05
N ASP A 503 -7.43 -5.45 -58.64
CA ASP A 503 -6.21 -5.55 -59.43
C ASP A 503 -6.17 -6.87 -60.20
N ARG A 504 -5.63 -6.83 -61.42
CA ARG A 504 -5.52 -8.04 -62.25
C ARG A 504 -4.47 -8.98 -61.67
N VAL A 505 -4.92 -10.16 -61.24
CA VAL A 505 -4.03 -11.25 -60.82
C VAL A 505 -3.39 -11.91 -62.07
N PRO A 506 -2.06 -12.13 -62.10
CA PRO A 506 -1.40 -12.76 -63.25
C PRO A 506 -1.94 -14.14 -63.59
N TYR A 507 -2.08 -14.45 -64.89
CA TYR A 507 -2.62 -15.74 -65.35
C TYR A 507 -1.75 -16.96 -65.02
N ASN A 508 -0.46 -16.77 -64.73
CA ASN A 508 0.51 -17.85 -64.45
C ASN A 508 0.78 -18.07 -62.95
N ILE A 509 -0.13 -17.61 -62.08
CA ILE A 509 0.02 -17.75 -60.63
C ILE A 509 -0.28 -19.19 -60.18
N THR A 510 0.55 -19.75 -59.29
CA THR A 510 0.35 -21.08 -58.70
C THR A 510 -0.68 -21.05 -57.58
N ASN A 511 -1.33 -22.18 -57.26
CA ASN A 511 -2.29 -22.24 -56.14
C ASN A 511 -1.66 -21.85 -54.78
N LYS A 512 -0.38 -22.13 -54.59
CA LYS A 512 0.36 -21.70 -53.40
C LYS A 512 0.50 -20.18 -53.35
N GLU A 513 0.83 -19.54 -54.47
CA GLU A 513 0.89 -18.08 -54.56
C GLU A 513 -0.50 -17.44 -54.43
N ILE A 514 -1.56 -18.07 -54.93
CA ILE A 514 -2.95 -17.64 -54.69
C ILE A 514 -3.27 -17.69 -53.20
N TYR A 515 -2.95 -18.80 -52.52
CA TYR A 515 -3.15 -18.92 -51.08
C TYR A 515 -2.44 -17.79 -50.34
N MET A 516 -1.17 -17.54 -50.67
CA MET A 516 -0.37 -16.46 -50.07
C MET A 516 -0.98 -15.07 -50.32
N LEU A 517 -1.46 -14.83 -51.55
CA LEU A 517 -2.15 -13.60 -51.93
C LEU A 517 -3.42 -13.39 -51.09
N LEU A 518 -4.23 -14.44 -50.93
CA LEU A 518 -5.46 -14.39 -50.13
C LEU A 518 -5.17 -14.30 -48.63
N SER A 519 -4.11 -14.92 -48.11
CA SER A 519 -3.69 -14.76 -46.71
C SER A 519 -3.21 -13.33 -46.41
N ASN A 520 -2.53 -12.68 -47.36
CA ASN A 520 -2.10 -11.28 -47.23
C ASN A 520 -3.27 -10.29 -47.39
N GLY A 521 -4.30 -10.70 -48.12
CA GLY A 521 -5.51 -9.94 -48.35
C GLY A 521 -5.53 -9.24 -49.71
N ILE A 522 -6.71 -9.20 -50.34
CA ILE A 522 -6.93 -8.57 -51.64
C ILE A 522 -8.14 -7.64 -51.61
N LEU A 523 -8.03 -6.53 -52.32
CA LEU A 523 -9.17 -5.64 -52.52
C LEU A 523 -10.09 -6.20 -53.61
N ILE A 524 -11.37 -6.35 -53.29
CA ILE A 524 -12.42 -6.80 -54.19
C ILE A 524 -13.53 -5.73 -54.30
N ASN A 525 -14.50 -5.97 -55.18
CA ASN A 525 -15.69 -5.12 -55.35
C ASN A 525 -15.33 -3.63 -55.58
N ARG A 526 -14.49 -3.37 -56.61
CA ARG A 526 -13.94 -2.04 -56.94
C ARG A 526 -13.11 -1.38 -55.83
N GLY A 527 -12.58 -2.17 -54.90
CA GLY A 527 -11.75 -1.69 -53.80
C GLY A 527 -12.53 -1.27 -52.55
N GLN A 528 -13.83 -1.57 -52.50
CA GLN A 528 -14.67 -1.25 -51.35
C GLN A 528 -14.65 -2.33 -50.26
N MET A 529 -14.13 -3.52 -50.57
CA MET A 529 -14.04 -4.65 -49.65
C MET A 529 -12.62 -5.22 -49.70
N LEU A 530 -12.04 -5.57 -48.55
CA LEU A 530 -10.82 -6.35 -48.43
C LEU A 530 -11.20 -7.77 -48.04
N PHE A 531 -10.71 -8.76 -48.76
CA PHE A 531 -10.90 -10.18 -48.46
C PHE A 531 -9.58 -10.79 -48.02
N SER A 532 -9.57 -11.59 -46.97
CA SER A 532 -8.38 -12.34 -46.54
C SER A 532 -8.72 -13.72 -45.95
N LEU A 533 -7.69 -14.56 -45.75
CA LEU A 533 -7.79 -15.83 -45.03
C LEU A 533 -7.08 -15.73 -43.68
N ASP A 534 -7.66 -16.32 -42.64
CA ASP A 534 -7.00 -16.48 -41.35
C ASP A 534 -5.95 -17.62 -41.35
N LYS A 535 -5.35 -17.90 -40.19
CA LYS A 535 -4.34 -18.95 -40.03
C LYS A 535 -4.85 -20.36 -40.36
N ASP A 536 -6.16 -20.59 -40.29
CA ASP A 536 -6.81 -21.89 -40.50
C ASP A 536 -7.48 -21.98 -41.89
N GLY A 537 -7.39 -20.93 -42.71
CA GLY A 537 -7.99 -20.87 -44.04
C GLY A 537 -9.46 -20.44 -44.04
N ILE A 538 -9.96 -19.95 -42.91
CA ILE A 538 -11.32 -19.42 -42.78
C ILE A 538 -11.36 -18.00 -43.36
N LYS A 539 -12.45 -17.71 -44.08
CA LYS A 539 -12.62 -16.45 -44.79
C LYS A 539 -12.85 -15.29 -43.82
N CYS A 540 -12.11 -14.20 -44.01
CA CYS A 540 -12.29 -12.92 -43.34
C CYS A 540 -12.60 -11.85 -44.39
N CYS A 541 -13.38 -10.83 -44.02
CA CYS A 541 -13.58 -9.69 -44.90
C CYS A 541 -13.71 -8.38 -44.13
N MET A 542 -13.31 -7.28 -44.76
CA MET A 542 -13.46 -5.94 -44.22
C MET A 542 -14.14 -5.06 -45.26
N ALA A 543 -15.25 -4.43 -44.87
CA ALA A 543 -15.94 -3.45 -45.68
C ALA A 543 -15.42 -2.05 -45.38
N SER A 544 -15.08 -1.27 -46.41
CA SER A 544 -14.67 0.13 -46.23
C SER A 544 -15.81 0.97 -45.67
N ALA A 545 -15.48 2.03 -44.92
CA ALA A 545 -16.45 3.00 -44.44
C ALA A 545 -17.34 3.56 -45.57
N ARG A 546 -16.78 3.72 -46.78
CA ARG A 546 -17.49 4.19 -47.98
C ARG A 546 -18.54 3.22 -48.49
N ALA A 547 -18.42 1.94 -48.18
CA ALA A 547 -19.35 0.90 -48.65
C ALA A 547 -20.56 0.71 -47.73
N VAL A 548 -20.48 1.21 -46.49
CA VAL A 548 -21.36 0.79 -45.40
C VAL A 548 -21.93 1.92 -44.56
N LEU A 549 -21.34 3.12 -44.56
CA LEU A 549 -21.89 4.26 -43.83
C LEU A 549 -22.98 4.94 -44.65
N GLU A 550 -24.12 5.21 -44.00
CA GLU A 550 -25.19 6.02 -44.59
C GLU A 550 -24.82 7.51 -44.52
N GLU A 551 -24.87 8.21 -45.65
CA GLU A 551 -24.62 9.66 -45.72
C GLU A 551 -25.92 10.45 -45.51
N CYS A 552 -25.82 11.62 -44.88
CA CYS A 552 -26.94 12.56 -44.79
C CYS A 552 -27.14 13.28 -46.13
N ASP A 553 -28.36 13.23 -46.68
CA ASP A 553 -28.74 14.02 -47.86
C ASP A 553 -28.49 15.53 -47.62
N GLU A 554 -28.07 16.25 -48.67
CA GLU A 554 -27.68 17.67 -48.57
C GLU A 554 -28.80 18.58 -48.03
N GLU A 555 -30.06 18.27 -48.31
CA GLU A 555 -31.23 19.01 -47.79
C GLU A 555 -31.49 18.76 -46.29
N SER A 556 -31.03 17.62 -45.75
CA SER A 556 -31.34 17.15 -44.39
C SER A 556 -30.27 17.52 -43.36
N ARG A 557 -29.13 18.10 -43.78
CA ARG A 557 -27.97 18.44 -42.93
C ARG A 557 -28.27 19.36 -41.73
N ARG A 558 -29.38 20.12 -41.76
CA ARG A 558 -29.77 21.03 -40.66
C ARG A 558 -30.68 20.41 -39.60
N PHE A 559 -31.30 19.26 -39.89
CA PHE A 559 -32.33 18.66 -39.03
C PHE A 559 -32.10 17.19 -38.70
N SER A 560 -31.13 16.52 -39.34
CA SER A 560 -30.79 15.13 -39.02
C SER A 560 -29.81 15.07 -37.84
N GLN A 561 -29.96 14.05 -37.00
CA GLN A 561 -28.94 13.70 -35.98
C GLN A 561 -27.80 12.85 -36.59
N LEU A 562 -27.89 12.50 -37.87
CA LEU A 562 -26.97 11.62 -38.58
C LEU A 562 -25.62 12.32 -38.82
N ALA A 563 -24.53 11.57 -38.72
CA ALA A 563 -23.17 12.07 -38.90
C ALA A 563 -22.91 12.64 -40.31
N CYS A 564 -22.39 13.86 -40.38
CA CYS A 564 -21.78 14.43 -41.56
C CYS A 564 -20.37 13.88 -41.73
N LEU A 565 -20.07 13.30 -42.90
CA LEU A 565 -18.82 12.59 -43.17
C LEU A 565 -17.94 13.37 -44.16
N ARG A 566 -16.69 13.62 -43.78
CA ARG A 566 -15.61 14.06 -44.66
C ARG A 566 -14.76 12.87 -45.07
N TRP A 567 -14.40 12.79 -46.35
CA TRP A 567 -13.62 11.67 -46.87
C TRP A 567 -12.16 12.05 -47.04
N ILE A 568 -11.30 11.46 -46.22
CA ILE A 568 -9.87 11.74 -46.19
C ILE A 568 -9.06 10.51 -46.63
N SER A 569 -7.82 10.73 -47.07
CA SER A 569 -6.88 9.66 -47.41
C SER A 569 -5.77 9.59 -46.37
N LEU A 570 -5.56 8.41 -45.80
CA LEU A 570 -4.50 8.13 -44.83
C LEU A 570 -3.57 7.06 -45.38
N HIS A 571 -2.25 7.29 -45.29
CA HIS A 571 -1.21 6.37 -45.79
C HIS A 571 -1.33 4.96 -45.17
N GLU A 572 -1.68 4.90 -43.90
CA GLU A 572 -1.82 3.67 -43.11
C GLU A 572 -3.17 2.96 -43.33
N SER A 573 -4.03 3.48 -44.23
CA SER A 573 -5.33 2.88 -44.49
C SER A 573 -5.24 1.73 -45.49
N ARG A 574 -6.01 0.66 -45.25
CA ARG A 574 -6.21 -0.44 -46.20
C ARG A 574 -7.12 -0.06 -47.38
N PHE A 575 -7.81 1.07 -47.29
CA PHE A 575 -8.71 1.62 -48.31
C PHE A 575 -8.26 3.02 -48.74
N GLU A 576 -8.61 3.41 -49.97
CA GLU A 576 -8.23 4.70 -50.58
C GLU A 576 -8.75 5.91 -49.78
N LYS A 577 -9.95 5.80 -49.23
CA LYS A 577 -10.58 6.83 -48.40
C LYS A 577 -11.16 6.23 -47.13
N VAL A 578 -11.03 6.97 -46.03
CA VAL A 578 -11.68 6.71 -44.75
C VAL A 578 -12.66 7.84 -44.45
N ALA A 579 -13.65 7.58 -43.58
CA ALA A 579 -14.62 8.59 -43.18
C ALA A 579 -14.14 9.30 -41.92
N GLU A 580 -14.16 10.62 -41.91
CA GLU A 580 -13.97 11.44 -40.73
C GLU A 580 -15.30 12.12 -40.40
N CYS A 581 -15.78 11.94 -39.18
CA CYS A 581 -17.04 12.52 -38.75
C CYS A 581 -16.83 14.00 -38.41
N GLU A 582 -17.53 14.91 -39.10
CA GLU A 582 -17.43 16.35 -38.83
C GLU A 582 -18.43 16.79 -37.74
N LEU A 583 -19.67 16.33 -37.82
CA LEU A 583 -20.74 16.70 -36.90
C LEU A 583 -21.87 15.66 -36.91
N GLY A 584 -22.37 15.25 -35.75
CA GLY A 584 -23.56 14.40 -35.62
C GLY A 584 -23.54 13.57 -34.34
N ARG A 585 -24.67 12.91 -34.05
CA ARG A 585 -24.88 12.05 -32.86
C ARG A 585 -25.28 10.63 -33.19
N VAL A 586 -25.62 10.37 -34.45
CA VAL A 586 -26.07 9.06 -34.92
C VAL A 586 -25.18 8.63 -36.07
N LEU A 587 -24.61 7.43 -35.98
CA LEU A 587 -23.94 6.77 -37.09
C LEU A 587 -24.80 5.58 -37.50
N ARG A 588 -25.08 5.43 -38.80
CA ARG A 588 -25.78 4.25 -39.33
C ARG A 588 -24.87 3.46 -40.24
N ILE A 589 -24.82 2.17 -40.01
CA ILE A 589 -24.10 1.21 -40.82
C ILE A 589 -25.12 0.31 -41.50
N ASN A 590 -24.92 0.09 -42.79
CA ASN A 590 -25.65 -0.90 -43.55
C ASN A 590 -24.64 -1.71 -44.39
N CYS A 591 -24.32 -2.91 -43.95
CA CYS A 591 -23.33 -3.78 -44.57
C CYS A 591 -24.00 -5.03 -45.17
N HIS A 592 -23.92 -5.14 -46.50
CA HIS A 592 -24.43 -6.28 -47.23
C HIS A 592 -23.31 -7.28 -47.54
N ILE A 593 -23.37 -8.48 -46.95
CA ILE A 593 -22.37 -9.53 -47.10
C ILE A 593 -22.94 -10.66 -47.97
N ASN A 594 -22.23 -11.01 -49.03
CA ASN A 594 -22.55 -12.20 -49.83
C ASN A 594 -21.92 -13.44 -49.21
N PHE A 595 -22.63 -14.57 -49.22
CA PHE A 595 -22.18 -15.81 -48.57
C PHE A 595 -20.83 -16.35 -49.10
N HIS A 596 -20.41 -16.01 -50.33
CA HIS A 596 -19.07 -16.35 -50.83
C HIS A 596 -17.92 -15.70 -50.04
N MET A 597 -18.22 -14.65 -49.26
CA MET A 597 -17.25 -13.87 -48.49
C MET A 597 -17.05 -14.40 -47.06
N VAL A 598 -17.87 -15.35 -46.61
CA VAL A 598 -17.82 -15.98 -45.29
C VAL A 598 -17.86 -17.50 -45.42
N SER A 599 -17.41 -18.22 -44.39
CA SER A 599 -17.47 -19.68 -44.33
C SER A 599 -18.78 -20.13 -43.70
N LEU A 600 -19.48 -21.08 -44.33
CA LEU A 600 -20.74 -21.64 -43.81
C LEU A 600 -20.54 -22.32 -42.45
N ASN A 601 -21.58 -22.29 -41.61
CA ASN A 601 -21.63 -22.86 -40.26
C ASN A 601 -20.53 -22.36 -39.30
N THR A 602 -19.87 -21.25 -39.64
CA THR A 602 -18.80 -20.66 -38.82
C THR A 602 -19.38 -19.50 -38.01
N PRO A 603 -19.09 -19.41 -36.69
CA PRO A 603 -19.43 -18.23 -35.90
C PRO A 603 -18.52 -17.07 -36.29
N TYR A 604 -19.12 -15.91 -36.53
CA TYR A 604 -18.45 -14.68 -36.92
C TYR A 604 -18.73 -13.56 -35.93
N ALA A 605 -17.77 -12.66 -35.78
CA ALA A 605 -17.90 -11.41 -35.06
C ALA A 605 -17.64 -10.23 -36.02
N THR A 606 -18.41 -9.15 -35.83
CA THR A 606 -18.29 -7.90 -36.58
C THR A 606 -17.58 -6.87 -35.72
N TYR A 607 -16.56 -6.20 -36.28
CA TYR A 607 -15.72 -5.24 -35.60
C TYR A 607 -15.79 -3.88 -36.30
N LEU A 608 -15.96 -2.80 -35.54
CA LEU A 608 -15.77 -1.43 -36.02
C LEU A 608 -14.29 -1.09 -35.95
N VAL A 609 -13.68 -0.64 -37.06
CA VAL A 609 -12.26 -0.24 -37.10
C VAL A 609 -12.15 1.28 -37.27
N TYR A 610 -11.54 1.95 -36.29
CA TYR A 610 -11.58 3.41 -36.16
C TYR A 610 -10.33 4.01 -35.52
N LYS A 611 -10.22 5.35 -35.56
CA LYS A 611 -9.24 6.18 -34.85
C LYS A 611 -9.96 7.33 -34.18
N LEU A 612 -9.47 7.71 -32.99
CA LEU A 612 -9.99 8.84 -32.22
C LEU A 612 -9.35 10.15 -32.69
N PRO A 613 -10.03 11.30 -32.48
CA PRO A 613 -9.43 12.61 -32.72
C PRO A 613 -8.13 12.81 -31.92
N ASP A 614 -7.22 13.60 -32.49
CA ASP A 614 -5.98 13.97 -31.80
C ASP A 614 -6.31 14.76 -30.52
N VAL A 615 -5.55 14.53 -29.44
CA VAL A 615 -5.87 14.97 -28.05
C VAL A 615 -6.17 16.46 -27.92
N SER A 616 -5.67 17.26 -28.86
CA SER A 616 -5.93 18.71 -28.96
C SER A 616 -7.37 19.11 -29.32
N GLN A 617 -8.22 18.19 -29.80
CA GLN A 617 -9.59 18.47 -30.26
C GLN A 617 -10.71 17.92 -29.36
N GLY A 618 -10.35 17.39 -28.20
CA GLY A 618 -11.29 16.76 -27.26
C GLY A 618 -11.27 15.24 -27.37
N THR A 619 -11.27 14.56 -26.22
CA THR A 619 -11.25 13.11 -26.12
C THR A 619 -12.67 12.58 -26.24
N LEU A 620 -13.03 12.04 -27.41
CA LEU A 620 -14.23 11.22 -27.56
C LEU A 620 -14.00 9.94 -26.73
N GLU A 621 -14.65 9.86 -25.56
CA GLU A 621 -14.50 8.77 -24.58
C GLU A 621 -15.88 8.38 -24.02
N CYS A 622 -16.85 8.07 -24.88
CA CYS A 622 -18.22 7.81 -24.44
C CYS A 622 -18.75 6.41 -24.79
N PRO A 623 -19.70 5.90 -23.98
CA PRO A 623 -20.54 4.77 -24.36
C PRO A 623 -21.39 5.11 -25.58
N VAL A 624 -21.59 4.12 -26.43
CA VAL A 624 -22.36 4.22 -27.67
C VAL A 624 -23.39 3.11 -27.70
N ASP A 625 -24.66 3.50 -27.74
CA ASP A 625 -25.77 2.55 -27.80
C ASP A 625 -25.83 1.96 -29.21
N VAL A 626 -25.78 0.63 -29.32
CA VAL A 626 -25.88 -0.09 -30.58
C VAL A 626 -27.25 -0.75 -30.69
N ARG A 627 -27.95 -0.42 -31.77
CA ARG A 627 -29.26 -1.01 -32.11
C ARG A 627 -29.18 -1.73 -33.44
N ASP A 628 -29.72 -2.95 -33.50
CA ASP A 628 -29.99 -3.62 -34.77
C ASP A 628 -31.26 -3.01 -35.37
N ILE A 629 -31.15 -2.51 -36.60
CA ILE A 629 -32.23 -1.83 -37.31
C ILE A 629 -32.76 -2.66 -38.50
N ASN A 630 -32.44 -3.95 -38.58
CA ASN A 630 -33.01 -4.83 -39.58
C ASN A 630 -34.55 -4.92 -39.46
N ARG A 631 -35.24 -4.81 -40.62
CA ARG A 631 -36.69 -4.55 -40.73
C ARG A 631 -37.63 -5.65 -40.22
N ASP A 632 -37.13 -6.79 -39.77
CA ASP A 632 -37.96 -7.98 -39.48
C ASP A 632 -38.16 -8.29 -37.99
N SER A 633 -37.64 -7.48 -37.05
CA SER A 633 -37.90 -7.66 -35.62
C SER A 633 -38.91 -6.62 -35.10
N PRO A 634 -40.10 -7.00 -34.58
CA PRO A 634 -41.14 -6.07 -34.14
C PRO A 634 -40.74 -5.19 -32.94
N ASN A 635 -39.61 -5.49 -32.30
CA ASN A 635 -39.01 -4.69 -31.25
C ASN A 635 -37.58 -4.39 -31.69
N PHE A 636 -37.21 -3.11 -31.76
CA PHE A 636 -35.82 -2.66 -31.82
C PHE A 636 -35.10 -3.20 -30.58
N SER A 637 -34.55 -4.42 -30.66
CA SER A 637 -33.84 -5.03 -29.55
C SER A 637 -32.49 -4.35 -29.45
N GLU A 638 -32.28 -3.62 -28.37
CA GLU A 638 -30.97 -3.14 -27.94
C GLU A 638 -29.95 -4.28 -28.04
N VAL A 639 -28.90 -4.10 -28.85
CA VAL A 639 -27.86 -5.12 -29.08
C VAL A 639 -26.83 -5.06 -27.95
N GLY A 640 -26.57 -3.85 -27.46
CA GLY A 640 -25.68 -3.58 -26.34
C GLY A 640 -25.06 -2.19 -26.44
N VAL A 641 -24.08 -1.94 -25.56
CA VAL A 641 -23.29 -0.70 -25.53
C VAL A 641 -21.86 -1.04 -25.92
N ILE A 642 -21.31 -0.33 -26.90
CA ILE A 642 -19.87 -0.35 -27.21
C ILE A 642 -19.22 0.94 -26.73
N TYR A 643 -17.89 0.97 -26.69
CA TYR A 643 -17.17 2.17 -26.26
C TYR A 643 -16.10 2.56 -27.27
N LEU A 644 -16.05 3.86 -27.55
CA LEU A 644 -15.04 4.44 -28.43
C LEU A 644 -14.08 5.27 -27.58
N THR A 645 -13.07 4.62 -27.00
CA THR A 645 -12.09 5.26 -26.10
C THR A 645 -10.70 4.66 -26.30
N SER A 646 -9.67 5.40 -25.91
CA SER A 646 -8.31 4.87 -25.88
C SER A 646 -8.26 3.75 -24.85
N PRO A 647 -7.69 2.58 -25.17
CA PRO A 647 -7.80 1.45 -24.26
C PRO A 647 -6.84 1.62 -23.05
N THR A 648 -5.97 2.63 -23.04
CA THR A 648 -4.93 2.84 -22.02
C THR A 648 -5.48 3.10 -20.62
N ILE A 649 -5.17 2.22 -19.67
CA ILE A 649 -5.41 2.43 -18.25
C ILE A 649 -4.26 3.27 -17.68
N PRO A 650 -4.51 4.25 -16.81
CA PRO A 650 -3.44 4.98 -16.13
C PRO A 650 -2.53 4.01 -15.35
N PHE A 651 -1.24 4.07 -15.63
CA PHE A 651 -0.21 3.35 -14.88
C PHE A 651 0.57 4.33 -14.01
N ILE A 652 0.59 4.07 -12.71
CA ILE A 652 1.11 4.99 -11.70
C ILE A 652 2.38 4.39 -11.08
N MET A 653 3.46 5.15 -11.17
CA MET A 653 4.70 4.87 -10.44
C MET A 653 4.63 5.63 -9.12
N LEU A 654 4.44 4.91 -8.02
CA LEU A 654 4.40 5.48 -6.67
C LEU A 654 5.85 5.67 -6.16
N THR A 655 6.53 6.74 -6.56
CA THR A 655 7.90 7.06 -6.09
C THR A 655 7.91 8.15 -5.02
N ASP A 656 8.93 8.13 -4.14
CA ASP A 656 9.14 9.14 -3.09
C ASP A 656 9.28 10.56 -3.66
N GLY A 657 8.89 11.56 -2.85
CA GLY A 657 8.93 12.98 -3.17
C GLY A 657 10.29 13.49 -3.70
N ASP A 658 10.17 14.48 -4.59
CA ASP A 658 11.21 15.22 -5.31
C ASP A 658 12.11 14.41 -6.27
N GLN A 659 11.62 14.23 -7.51
CA GLN A 659 12.23 14.80 -8.71
C GLN A 659 11.35 14.59 -9.96
N ASP A 660 11.16 15.66 -10.74
CA ASP A 660 10.48 15.76 -12.04
C ASP A 660 8.98 15.43 -12.11
N SER A 661 8.17 16.46 -11.89
CA SER A 661 6.77 16.59 -12.34
C SER A 661 6.56 16.52 -13.87
N ASN A 662 7.55 16.04 -14.63
CA ASN A 662 7.52 15.91 -16.09
C ASN A 662 7.85 14.49 -16.59
N GLN A 663 8.07 13.50 -15.72
CA GLN A 663 8.31 12.13 -16.17
C GLN A 663 7.02 11.31 -16.18
N ARG A 664 6.28 11.53 -17.28
CA ARG A 664 5.48 10.57 -18.04
C ARG A 664 4.67 9.57 -17.20
N GLN A 665 3.35 9.80 -17.18
CA GLN A 665 2.37 8.71 -17.26
C GLN A 665 2.78 7.82 -18.45
N ASN A 666 3.61 6.80 -18.21
CA ASN A 666 3.93 5.81 -19.21
C ASN A 666 2.66 4.96 -19.37
N LYS A 667 1.84 5.34 -20.34
CA LYS A 667 0.73 4.52 -20.83
C LYS A 667 1.31 3.19 -21.28
N ASN A 668 1.13 2.14 -20.48
CA ASN A 668 1.52 0.79 -20.88
C ASN A 668 0.52 0.29 -21.94
N PRO A 669 0.94 -0.34 -23.04
CA PRO A 669 0.02 -1.08 -23.90
C PRO A 669 -0.50 -2.28 -23.12
N LEU A 670 -1.82 -2.43 -23.10
CA LEU A 670 -2.58 -3.29 -22.19
C LEU A 670 -2.31 -4.79 -22.30
N TYR A 671 -2.45 -5.44 -21.15
CA TYR A 671 -2.99 -6.78 -21.03
C TYR A 671 -4.33 -6.67 -20.30
N ARG A 672 -5.46 -6.89 -21.01
CA ARG A 672 -6.81 -6.96 -20.45
C ARG A 672 -7.50 -8.27 -20.88
N PRO A 673 -8.45 -8.80 -20.08
CA PRO A 673 -9.31 -9.91 -20.51
C PRO A 673 -10.07 -9.57 -21.79
N LYS A 674 -10.35 -10.57 -22.64
CA LYS A 674 -11.14 -10.40 -23.87
C LYS A 674 -12.61 -10.09 -23.50
N ILE A 675 -12.95 -8.81 -23.36
CA ILE A 675 -14.33 -8.34 -23.33
C ILE A 675 -14.69 -7.85 -24.73
N ASP A 676 -15.84 -8.27 -25.24
CA ASP A 676 -16.23 -8.06 -26.64
C ASP A 676 -16.55 -6.57 -26.91
N SER A 677 -17.17 -5.86 -25.97
CA SER A 677 -17.57 -4.45 -26.11
C SER A 677 -16.44 -3.41 -25.93
N LEU A 678 -15.20 -3.86 -25.68
CA LEU A 678 -14.05 -2.98 -25.48
C LEU A 678 -13.21 -2.78 -26.74
N PRO A 679 -12.73 -1.55 -26.99
CA PRO A 679 -11.82 -1.31 -28.08
C PRO A 679 -10.41 -1.85 -27.81
N ARG A 680 -9.74 -2.32 -28.87
CA ARG A 680 -8.36 -2.84 -28.86
C ARG A 680 -7.51 -2.09 -29.86
N LEU A 681 -6.27 -1.78 -29.48
CA LEU A 681 -5.29 -1.20 -30.39
C LEU A 681 -4.69 -2.32 -31.26
N ARG A 682 -4.77 -2.15 -32.58
CA ARG A 682 -4.19 -3.04 -33.58
C ARG A 682 -2.72 -2.70 -33.83
N LYS A 683 -1.96 -3.67 -34.33
CA LYS A 683 -0.55 -3.48 -34.75
C LYS A 683 -0.38 -2.44 -35.86
N ASP A 684 -1.41 -2.23 -36.69
CA ASP A 684 -1.43 -1.23 -37.75
C ASP A 684 -1.82 0.18 -37.25
N GLY A 685 -1.94 0.38 -35.94
CA GLY A 685 -2.20 1.67 -35.31
C GLY A 685 -3.68 2.08 -35.31
N TRP A 686 -4.59 1.26 -35.83
CA TRP A 686 -6.04 1.45 -35.75
C TRP A 686 -6.61 0.84 -34.47
N MET A 687 -7.77 1.31 -34.03
CA MET A 687 -8.55 0.66 -32.96
C MET A 687 -9.65 -0.22 -33.56
N GLU A 688 -10.02 -1.30 -32.88
CA GLU A 688 -11.15 -2.17 -33.22
C GLU A 688 -12.05 -2.43 -32.01
N VAL A 689 -13.36 -2.53 -32.18
CA VAL A 689 -14.30 -2.95 -31.12
C VAL A 689 -15.35 -3.91 -31.70
N GLU A 690 -15.69 -4.99 -30.98
CA GLU A 690 -16.72 -5.94 -31.42
C GLU A 690 -18.11 -5.31 -31.25
N ILE A 691 -18.93 -5.39 -32.29
CA ILE A 691 -20.28 -4.80 -32.35
C ILE A 691 -21.34 -5.89 -32.17
N SER A 692 -21.13 -7.04 -32.78
CA SER A 692 -22.11 -8.11 -32.85
C SER A 692 -21.48 -9.44 -33.23
N GLN A 693 -22.16 -10.52 -32.89
CA GLN A 693 -21.84 -11.89 -33.32
C GLN A 693 -23.00 -12.47 -34.11
N PHE A 694 -22.69 -13.27 -35.12
CA PHE A 694 -23.67 -14.00 -35.90
C PHE A 694 -23.09 -15.34 -36.37
N LYS A 695 -23.96 -16.26 -36.79
CA LYS A 695 -23.53 -17.53 -37.38
C LYS A 695 -24.00 -17.61 -38.82
N ALA A 696 -23.07 -17.95 -39.72
CA ALA A 696 -23.35 -18.04 -41.16
C ALA A 696 -24.07 -19.37 -41.50
N ASP A 697 -25.32 -19.52 -41.08
CA ASP A 697 -26.08 -20.79 -41.17
C ASP A 697 -26.80 -20.99 -42.52
N THR A 698 -27.03 -19.94 -43.32
CA THR A 698 -27.75 -20.02 -44.60
C THR A 698 -26.89 -19.55 -45.79
N PRO A 699 -27.09 -20.10 -47.00
CA PRO A 699 -26.33 -19.73 -48.20
C PRO A 699 -26.88 -18.47 -48.89
N THR A 700 -27.56 -17.58 -48.17
CA THR A 700 -28.14 -16.33 -48.70
C THR A 700 -27.29 -15.11 -48.30
N SER A 701 -27.51 -13.96 -48.92
CA SER A 701 -26.89 -12.71 -48.49
C SER A 701 -27.35 -12.31 -47.08
N LEU A 702 -26.43 -11.76 -46.29
CA LEU A 702 -26.68 -11.25 -44.94
C LEU A 702 -26.63 -9.72 -44.96
N ASN A 703 -27.64 -9.08 -44.38
CA ASN A 703 -27.65 -7.63 -44.18
C ASN A 703 -27.42 -7.32 -42.69
N LEU A 704 -26.32 -6.64 -42.39
CA LEU A 704 -26.00 -6.16 -41.05
C LEU A 704 -26.30 -4.67 -41.00
N ALA A 705 -27.35 -4.27 -40.27
CA ALA A 705 -27.75 -2.88 -40.17
C ALA A 705 -27.74 -2.43 -38.71
N PHE A 706 -26.90 -1.46 -38.38
CA PHE A 706 -26.68 -0.99 -37.02
C PHE A 706 -26.83 0.53 -36.92
N GLU A 707 -27.48 1.00 -35.86
CA GLU A 707 -27.53 2.40 -35.46
C GLU A 707 -26.74 2.59 -34.17
N PHE A 708 -25.79 3.54 -34.20
CA PHE A 708 -24.97 3.95 -33.06
C PHE A 708 -25.49 5.29 -32.60
N THR A 709 -26.02 5.36 -31.39
CA THR A 709 -26.52 6.61 -30.79
C THR A 709 -25.58 7.05 -29.68
N PHE A 710 -25.11 8.29 -29.77
CA PHE A 710 -24.22 8.92 -28.81
C PHE A 710 -25.03 9.83 -27.87
N ASN A 711 -24.67 9.86 -26.58
CA ASN A 711 -25.42 10.55 -25.52
C ASN A 711 -25.57 12.07 -25.77
N GLU A 712 -26.59 12.71 -25.19
CA GLU A 712 -27.06 14.07 -25.50
C GLU A 712 -26.02 15.21 -25.33
N ARG A 713 -24.87 14.95 -24.69
CA ARG A 713 -23.82 15.95 -24.48
C ARG A 713 -22.64 15.85 -25.45
N GLU A 714 -22.48 14.74 -26.17
CA GLU A 714 -21.30 14.50 -27.00
C GLU A 714 -21.60 14.54 -28.52
N GLN A 715 -20.57 14.77 -29.32
CA GLN A 715 -20.63 14.82 -30.78
C GLN A 715 -19.54 13.94 -31.37
N LEU A 716 -19.82 13.32 -32.52
CA LEU A 716 -18.91 12.43 -33.26
C LEU A 716 -17.67 13.12 -33.86
N THR A 717 -17.47 14.41 -33.60
CA THR A 717 -16.48 15.24 -34.30
C THR A 717 -15.07 14.67 -34.17
N GLY A 718 -14.42 14.44 -35.30
CA GLY A 718 -13.06 13.93 -35.41
C GLY A 718 -12.89 12.41 -35.31
N LEU A 719 -13.97 11.64 -35.13
CA LEU A 719 -13.91 10.17 -35.23
C LEU A 719 -13.58 9.75 -36.67
N ILE A 720 -12.50 9.00 -36.86
CA ILE A 720 -12.09 8.49 -38.17
C ILE A 720 -12.42 7.00 -38.26
N ILE A 721 -13.18 6.59 -39.26
CA ILE A 721 -13.65 5.22 -39.45
C ILE A 721 -13.02 4.65 -40.72
N GLN A 722 -12.29 3.54 -40.57
CA GLN A 722 -11.74 2.81 -41.71
C GLN A 722 -12.78 1.91 -42.36
N GLY A 723 -13.57 1.22 -41.55
CA GLY A 723 -14.52 0.23 -42.02
C GLY A 723 -14.94 -0.77 -40.95
N PHE A 724 -15.56 -1.86 -41.42
CA PHE A 724 -16.12 -2.91 -40.58
C PHE A 724 -15.53 -4.25 -40.97
N GLU A 725 -14.91 -4.93 -40.01
CA GLU A 725 -14.22 -6.20 -40.22
C GLU A 725 -15.05 -7.36 -39.67
N ILE A 726 -15.14 -8.44 -40.45
CA ILE A 726 -15.89 -9.66 -40.12
C ILE A 726 -14.86 -10.80 -40.05
N ARG A 727 -14.70 -11.37 -38.86
CA ARG A 727 -13.72 -12.41 -38.56
C ARG A 727 -14.34 -13.58 -37.81
N PRO A 728 -13.85 -14.82 -38.00
CA PRO A 728 -14.31 -15.96 -37.23
C PRO A 728 -14.00 -15.79 -35.73
N LYS A 729 -14.84 -16.36 -34.88
CA LYS A 729 -14.72 -16.31 -33.41
C LYS A 729 -14.22 -17.61 -32.80
#